data_AF-A0AA38WJH9-F1
#
_entry.id   AF-A0AA38WJH9-F1
#
_cell.length_a   1.000
_cell.length_b   1.000
_cell.length_c   1.000
_cell.angle_alpha   90.00
_cell.angle_beta   90.00
_cell.angle_gamma   90.00
#
_symmetry.space_group_name_H-M   'P 1'
#
loop_
_entity.id
_entity.type
_entity.pdbx_description
1 polymer ?
#
loop_
_entity_poly.entity_id
_entity_poly.type
_entity_poly.pdbx_seq_one_letter_code
_entity_poly.pdbx_strand_id
1 'polypeptide(L)'
;MASSSSSSHSTPPSSSSPQSLKYDVFLSFRGTDTRNAFVDHLYSTFVRNGIDTYKDDETLPRGETVGPALLTAIESSRIAVIVFSENYADSSWCLDELAHIMKCKNERGQIVIPVFYHIDPSEVRKQKGKYGEALAKYESENRNVESWRKALADVGSISGHVANGPETKFIKEIVDTISNILHVAISSDNEDLVGIGDRLQDLKSKMQMESDGVVMVGIWGLGGGGKTTLASALYDEISSKFDGSCFIRDVREKSSKDSLEILQDRVLSLVLKQKEMEVVGDVGRSIKSRFRRKKVLMVLDDVDHVNQLKALAGSHNWFGEGSRIIITTRDENVLNAHKVNVTYNISLLNDDEAYKLFCKHALGHARHMEDYEMLSKDVVSRAGGLPLALKVLGSFLCGKNTSEWTSALARLKDIPESDIVERLKISYDGLKPMEKELFLDIACFFRGEKKGWFMEILDACGFHPTIGVKVLIEKALITVSKEGKFEMHDLIEEMAHYIVQGENPRNPEKHSRIWDDDALNIIAVDSMKENDIVEALYISFYYGECPPSLPKAVANMKELRLILFYGYEATSFPRDFQPMNLCYLGLVECSLKQLWNGYKKTRLVVHFPSLFIFHFFKYVVTTAVTVAFVAAVVVASALIAVAAAATAVAVASAAMALALTVAAAVVAVALAEMVVASAAVTVVAAVGLRWQRWGWRWGRRW
;
A
#
# COMPACT_ATOMS: atom_id res chain seq x y z
N MET A 1 -30.39 42.26 -63.49
CA MET A 1 -29.19 41.51 -63.05
C MET A 1 -28.77 42.05 -61.70
N ALA A 2 -28.36 41.16 -60.81
CA ALA A 2 -28.58 41.21 -59.36
C ALA A 2 -27.90 42.36 -58.60
N SER A 3 -28.61 42.81 -57.57
CA SER A 3 -28.27 43.74 -56.49
C SER A 3 -27.29 43.12 -55.48
N SER A 4 -26.19 43.81 -55.18
CA SER A 4 -25.27 43.48 -54.10
C SER A 4 -25.59 44.28 -52.83
N SER A 5 -26.35 43.67 -51.93
CA SER A 5 -26.53 44.12 -50.54
C SER A 5 -25.43 43.52 -49.66
N SER A 6 -24.52 44.34 -49.14
CA SER A 6 -23.56 43.93 -48.11
C SER A 6 -24.20 44.09 -46.73
N SER A 7 -24.76 43.00 -46.20
CA SER A 7 -25.20 42.90 -44.81
C SER A 7 -24.01 42.61 -43.90
N SER A 8 -23.69 43.56 -43.02
CA SER A 8 -22.77 43.40 -41.90
C SER A 8 -23.34 42.39 -40.90
N HIS A 9 -22.76 41.19 -40.83
CA HIS A 9 -23.07 40.25 -39.75
C HIS A 9 -22.36 40.70 -38.47
N SER A 10 -23.17 40.99 -37.46
CA SER A 10 -22.78 41.20 -36.07
C SER A 10 -22.05 39.98 -35.53
N THR A 11 -20.80 40.18 -35.11
CA THR A 11 -20.05 39.24 -34.29
C THR A 11 -20.71 39.10 -32.91
N PRO A 12 -20.91 37.87 -32.39
CA PRO A 12 -21.38 37.67 -31.03
C PRO A 12 -20.31 38.16 -30.02
N PRO A 13 -20.70 38.53 -28.79
CA PRO A 13 -19.74 38.97 -27.78
C PRO A 13 -18.77 37.83 -27.52
N SER A 14 -17.48 38.09 -27.69
CA SER A 14 -16.41 37.20 -27.25
C SER A 14 -16.62 36.90 -25.77
N SER A 15 -16.88 35.64 -25.45
CA SER A 15 -16.82 35.13 -24.09
C SER A 15 -15.45 35.49 -23.50
N SER A 16 -15.45 36.31 -22.46
CA SER A 16 -14.24 36.68 -21.73
C SER A 16 -13.50 35.43 -21.30
N SER A 17 -12.25 35.30 -21.73
CA SER A 17 -11.30 34.34 -21.18
C SER A 17 -11.28 34.45 -19.65
N PRO A 18 -11.12 33.34 -18.90
CA PRO A 18 -10.96 33.41 -17.45
C PRO A 18 -9.73 34.28 -17.15
N GLN A 19 -9.94 35.48 -16.61
CA GLN A 19 -8.82 36.30 -16.14
C GLN A 19 -8.12 35.54 -15.02
N SER A 20 -6.83 35.28 -15.20
CA SER A 20 -6.00 34.64 -14.19
C SER A 20 -5.93 35.51 -12.95
N LEU A 21 -6.51 35.04 -11.85
CA LEU A 21 -6.37 35.67 -10.54
C LEU A 21 -4.88 35.71 -10.17
N LYS A 22 -4.33 36.92 -10.00
CA LYS A 22 -2.92 37.16 -9.75
C LYS A 22 -2.59 37.24 -8.26
N TYR A 23 -3.54 37.69 -7.45
CA TYR A 23 -3.36 37.85 -6.01
C TYR A 23 -4.50 37.18 -5.24
N ASP A 24 -4.21 36.71 -4.03
CA ASP A 24 -5.23 36.20 -3.10
C ASP A 24 -6.01 37.37 -2.49
N VAL A 25 -5.30 38.41 -2.05
CA VAL A 25 -5.87 39.54 -1.32
C VAL A 25 -5.43 40.88 -1.91
N PHE A 26 -6.37 41.80 -2.10
CA PHE A 26 -6.12 43.23 -2.30
C PHE A 26 -6.37 43.99 -0.99
N LEU A 27 -5.41 44.81 -0.54
CA LEU A 27 -5.57 45.67 0.64
C LEU A 27 -5.90 47.12 0.25
N SER A 28 -7.11 47.58 0.57
CA SER A 28 -7.49 48.99 0.49
C SER A 28 -7.46 49.63 1.88
N PHE A 29 -6.74 50.75 2.02
CA PHE A 29 -6.55 51.41 3.31
C PHE A 29 -6.14 52.87 3.15
N ARG A 30 -6.29 53.65 4.21
CA ARG A 30 -5.78 55.02 4.27
C ARG A 30 -4.33 55.04 4.71
N GLY A 31 -3.44 55.32 3.75
CA GLY A 31 -2.00 55.28 4.00
C GLY A 31 -1.47 56.19 5.11
N THR A 32 -2.10 57.33 5.38
CA THR A 32 -1.68 58.22 6.48
C THR A 32 -2.01 57.68 7.86
N ASP A 33 -2.98 56.78 7.96
CA ASP A 33 -3.57 56.38 9.24
C ASP A 33 -3.01 55.04 9.70
N THR A 34 -2.92 54.07 8.78
CA THR A 34 -2.69 52.67 9.14
C THR A 34 -1.48 52.02 8.48
N ARG A 35 -0.82 52.69 7.51
CA ARG A 35 0.25 52.11 6.68
C ARG A 35 1.36 51.46 7.49
N ASN A 36 1.96 52.20 8.43
CA ASN A 36 3.12 51.76 9.22
C ASN A 36 2.73 51.17 10.58
N ALA A 37 1.45 50.79 10.75
CA ALA A 37 0.90 50.25 11.99
C ALA A 37 0.11 48.98 11.67
N PHE A 38 -1.22 49.00 11.89
CA PHE A 38 -2.10 47.86 11.68
C PHE A 38 -1.96 47.19 10.30
N VAL A 39 -1.88 47.96 9.21
CA VAL A 39 -1.80 47.41 7.84
C VAL A 39 -0.45 46.74 7.57
N ASP A 40 0.66 47.29 8.09
CA ASP A 40 1.98 46.66 7.97
C ASP A 40 2.02 45.30 8.68
N HIS A 41 1.48 45.24 9.89
CA HIS A 41 1.38 44.00 10.65
C HIS A 41 0.44 42.98 9.99
N LEU A 42 -0.68 43.44 9.43
CA LEU A 42 -1.61 42.59 8.69
C LEU A 42 -0.95 42.02 7.42
N TYR A 43 -0.34 42.88 6.60
CA TYR A 43 0.36 42.49 5.37
C TYR A 43 1.49 41.48 5.65
N SER A 44 2.38 41.80 6.60
CA SER A 44 3.48 40.91 6.96
C SER A 44 2.99 39.55 7.48
N THR A 45 1.83 39.52 8.15
CA THR A 45 1.22 38.27 8.62
C THR A 45 0.61 37.47 7.48
N PHE A 46 -0.02 38.10 6.49
CA PHE A 46 -0.47 37.41 5.27
C PHE A 46 0.69 36.76 4.52
N VAL A 47 1.76 37.52 4.25
CA VAL A 47 2.95 37.01 3.56
C VAL A 47 3.59 35.84 4.31
N ARG A 48 3.68 35.92 5.65
CA ARG A 48 4.20 34.82 6.49
C ARG A 48 3.34 33.56 6.46
N ASN A 49 2.03 33.68 6.21
CA ASN A 49 1.12 32.55 6.05
C ASN A 49 0.95 32.13 4.57
N GLY A 50 1.76 32.66 3.66
CA GLY A 50 1.75 32.29 2.24
C GLY A 50 0.55 32.81 1.47
N ILE A 51 -0.10 33.87 1.94
CA ILE A 51 -1.22 34.53 1.25
C ILE A 51 -0.65 35.64 0.36
N ASP A 52 -0.79 35.50 -0.95
CA ASP A 52 -0.22 36.45 -1.91
C ASP A 52 -1.07 37.73 -1.92
N THR A 53 -0.52 38.80 -1.37
CA THR A 53 -1.27 40.02 -1.06
C THR A 53 -0.72 41.20 -1.86
N TYR A 54 -1.59 41.92 -2.54
CA TYR A 54 -1.27 43.20 -3.17
C TYR A 54 -1.42 44.34 -2.16
N LYS A 55 -0.34 45.11 -1.98
CA LYS A 55 -0.25 46.31 -1.14
C LYS A 55 0.30 47.44 -2.00
N ASP A 56 -0.45 48.53 -2.11
CA ASP A 56 -0.25 49.62 -3.09
C ASP A 56 1.18 50.21 -3.11
N ASP A 57 1.93 50.19 -1.99
CA ASP A 57 3.27 50.77 -1.87
C ASP A 57 4.46 49.82 -2.13
N GLU A 58 4.25 48.49 -2.14
CA GLU A 58 5.35 47.52 -2.33
C GLU A 58 5.38 46.87 -3.73
N THR A 59 4.23 46.78 -4.41
CA THR A 59 4.10 45.97 -5.65
C THR A 59 3.98 46.77 -6.96
N LEU A 60 4.07 48.11 -6.93
CA LEU A 60 4.08 48.92 -8.15
C LEU A 60 5.50 49.05 -8.75
N PRO A 61 5.73 48.64 -10.01
CA PRO A 61 6.98 48.92 -10.73
C PRO A 61 7.18 50.44 -10.84
N ARG A 62 8.38 50.92 -10.48
CA ARG A 62 8.72 52.35 -10.61
C ARG A 62 8.62 52.78 -12.08
N GLY A 63 7.66 53.66 -12.41
CA GLY A 63 7.52 54.28 -13.74
C GLY A 63 6.14 54.15 -14.41
N GLU A 64 5.20 53.37 -13.84
CA GLU A 64 3.84 53.25 -14.38
C GLU A 64 2.86 54.29 -13.80
N THR A 65 1.81 54.63 -14.56
CA THR A 65 0.69 55.44 -14.07
C THR A 65 -0.12 54.64 -13.04
N VAL A 66 -0.24 55.18 -11.82
CA VAL A 66 -0.79 54.49 -10.63
C VAL A 66 -2.24 53.99 -10.83
N GLY A 67 -3.06 54.67 -11.64
CA GLY A 67 -4.49 54.36 -11.80
C GLY A 67 -4.79 53.01 -12.47
N PRO A 68 -4.35 52.75 -13.73
CA PRO A 68 -4.71 51.52 -14.45
C PRO A 68 -4.16 50.23 -13.82
N ALA A 69 -2.95 50.28 -13.26
CA ALA A 69 -2.32 49.12 -12.61
C ALA A 69 -3.09 48.70 -11.35
N LEU A 70 -3.56 49.68 -10.56
CA LEU A 70 -4.32 49.44 -9.35
C LEU A 70 -5.70 48.82 -9.62
N LEU A 71 -6.45 49.34 -10.60
CA LEU A 71 -7.74 48.77 -11.00
C LEU A 71 -7.58 47.33 -11.49
N THR A 72 -6.50 47.06 -12.24
CA THR A 72 -6.15 45.71 -12.67
C THR A 72 -5.84 44.80 -11.48
N ALA A 73 -5.14 45.31 -10.46
CA ALA A 73 -4.84 44.54 -9.25
C ALA A 73 -6.12 44.20 -8.46
N ILE A 74 -7.06 45.14 -8.33
CA ILE A 74 -8.37 44.90 -7.72
C ILE A 74 -9.11 43.80 -8.49
N GLU A 75 -9.20 43.92 -9.81
CA GLU A 75 -9.88 42.95 -10.68
C GLU A 75 -9.23 41.56 -10.67
N SER A 76 -7.91 41.51 -10.42
CA SER A 76 -7.12 40.28 -10.42
C SER A 76 -6.98 39.66 -9.03
N SER A 77 -7.70 40.15 -8.02
CA SER A 77 -7.64 39.66 -6.65
C SER A 77 -8.88 38.84 -6.27
N ARG A 78 -8.72 37.75 -5.53
CA ARG A 78 -9.86 36.93 -5.07
C ARG A 78 -10.69 37.61 -3.99
N ILE A 79 -9.98 38.22 -3.03
CA ILE A 79 -10.56 38.85 -1.84
C ILE A 79 -10.10 40.30 -1.79
N ALA A 80 -10.99 41.23 -1.47
CA ALA A 80 -10.65 42.62 -1.15
C ALA A 80 -10.87 42.87 0.34
N VAL A 81 -9.80 43.20 1.06
CA VAL A 81 -9.84 43.59 2.47
C VAL A 81 -9.76 45.12 2.55
N ILE A 82 -10.78 45.73 3.16
CA ILE A 82 -10.90 47.19 3.23
C ILE A 82 -10.77 47.61 4.69
N VAL A 83 -9.69 48.34 5.01
CA VAL A 83 -9.41 48.84 6.35
C VAL A 83 -9.90 50.27 6.48
N PHE A 84 -11.09 50.42 7.07
CA PHE A 84 -11.71 51.71 7.36
C PHE A 84 -11.12 52.30 8.64
N SER A 85 -10.43 53.43 8.50
CA SER A 85 -9.95 54.29 9.58
C SER A 85 -10.71 55.61 9.61
N GLU A 86 -10.57 56.38 10.69
CA GLU A 86 -11.28 57.66 10.88
C GLU A 86 -11.22 58.60 9.66
N ASN A 87 -10.05 58.72 9.01
CA ASN A 87 -9.86 59.63 7.87
C ASN A 87 -9.84 58.92 6.51
N TYR A 88 -10.42 57.72 6.40
CA TYR A 88 -10.42 56.97 5.14
C TYR A 88 -11.09 57.75 3.99
N ALA A 89 -12.22 58.40 4.28
CA ALA A 89 -12.98 59.17 3.29
C ALA A 89 -12.34 60.50 2.86
N ASP A 90 -11.30 60.97 3.56
CA ASP A 90 -10.56 62.19 3.16
C ASP A 90 -9.73 61.98 1.88
N SER A 91 -9.63 60.74 1.40
CA SER A 91 -8.92 60.39 0.18
C SER A 91 -9.90 59.98 -0.91
N SER A 92 -10.02 60.82 -1.94
CA SER A 92 -10.78 60.44 -3.14
C SER A 92 -10.27 59.15 -3.77
N TRP A 93 -8.96 58.87 -3.65
CA TRP A 93 -8.36 57.64 -4.15
C TRP A 93 -8.88 56.39 -3.43
N CYS A 94 -8.94 56.40 -2.10
CA CYS A 94 -9.53 55.32 -1.31
C CYS A 94 -11.03 55.13 -1.65
N LEU A 95 -11.76 56.22 -1.91
CA LEU A 95 -13.17 56.16 -2.30
C LEU A 95 -13.37 55.61 -3.73
N ASP A 96 -12.47 55.94 -4.65
CA ASP A 96 -12.46 55.40 -6.02
C ASP A 96 -12.14 53.90 -6.03
N GLU A 97 -11.13 53.47 -5.26
CA GLU A 97 -10.85 52.05 -5.01
C GLU A 97 -12.07 51.32 -4.47
N LEU A 98 -12.70 51.86 -3.42
CA LEU A 98 -13.89 51.28 -2.80
C LEU A 98 -15.03 51.12 -3.80
N ALA A 99 -15.31 52.14 -4.60
CA ALA A 99 -16.36 52.07 -5.61
C ALA A 99 -16.07 50.99 -6.66
N HIS A 100 -14.80 50.84 -7.08
CA HIS A 100 -14.41 49.80 -8.03
C HIS A 100 -14.43 48.38 -7.42
N ILE A 101 -14.00 48.21 -6.17
CA ILE A 101 -14.12 46.95 -5.43
C ILE A 101 -15.58 46.52 -5.34
N MET A 102 -16.48 47.44 -4.99
CA MET A 102 -17.91 47.13 -4.89
C MET A 102 -18.53 46.81 -6.25
N LYS A 103 -18.03 47.41 -7.34
CA LYS A 103 -18.38 47.00 -8.71
C LYS A 103 -17.93 45.57 -8.99
N CYS A 104 -16.67 45.23 -8.69
CA CYS A 104 -16.12 43.87 -8.88
C CYS A 104 -16.85 42.82 -8.04
N LYS A 105 -17.23 43.14 -6.81
CA LYS A 105 -18.08 42.29 -5.97
C LYS A 105 -19.40 41.95 -6.66
N ASN A 106 -20.09 42.95 -7.21
CA ASN A 106 -21.42 42.78 -7.78
C ASN A 106 -21.39 42.12 -9.17
N GLU A 107 -20.39 42.42 -9.99
CA GLU A 107 -20.28 41.91 -11.36
C GLU A 107 -19.56 40.56 -11.45
N ARG A 108 -18.59 40.30 -10.55
CA ARG A 108 -17.69 39.14 -10.64
C ARG A 108 -17.69 38.25 -9.40
N GLY A 109 -18.49 38.58 -8.38
CA GLY A 109 -18.57 37.79 -7.15
C GLY A 109 -17.31 37.87 -6.27
N GLN A 110 -16.47 38.90 -6.44
CA GLN A 110 -15.30 39.12 -5.58
C GLN A 110 -15.71 39.20 -4.09
N ILE A 111 -14.97 38.51 -3.22
CA ILE A 111 -15.27 38.50 -1.79
C ILE A 111 -14.74 39.78 -1.15
N VAL A 112 -15.57 40.46 -0.36
CA VAL A 112 -15.21 41.72 0.30
C VAL A 112 -15.28 41.55 1.81
N ILE A 113 -14.20 41.88 2.51
CA ILE A 113 -14.08 41.80 3.97
C ILE A 113 -13.79 43.21 4.53
N PRO A 114 -14.79 43.88 5.13
CA PRO A 114 -14.55 45.16 5.79
C PRO A 114 -13.92 44.96 7.16
N VAL A 115 -12.93 45.80 7.47
CA VAL A 115 -12.26 45.91 8.76
C VAL A 115 -12.46 47.33 9.27
N PHE A 116 -13.17 47.48 10.38
CA PHE A 116 -13.46 48.77 11.02
C PHE A 116 -12.43 49.01 12.12
N TYR A 117 -11.40 49.79 11.81
CA TYR A 117 -10.26 50.05 12.69
C TYR A 117 -10.49 51.32 13.52
N HIS A 118 -10.72 51.14 14.82
CA HIS A 118 -11.04 52.23 15.76
C HIS A 118 -12.25 53.09 15.37
N ILE A 119 -13.20 52.55 14.61
CA ILE A 119 -14.42 53.24 14.21
C ILE A 119 -15.65 52.33 14.35
N ASP A 120 -16.83 52.93 14.50
CA ASP A 120 -18.10 52.19 14.48
C ASP A 120 -18.55 51.94 13.02
N PRO A 121 -18.96 50.71 12.65
CA PRO A 121 -19.45 50.40 11.29
C PRO A 121 -20.59 51.33 10.81
N SER A 122 -21.39 51.87 11.73
CA SER A 122 -22.47 52.79 11.40
C SER A 122 -21.99 54.16 10.92
N GLU A 123 -20.76 54.57 11.25
CA GLU A 123 -20.16 55.79 10.71
C GLU A 123 -19.90 55.66 9.21
N VAL A 124 -19.40 54.51 8.77
CA VAL A 124 -19.22 54.18 7.35
C VAL A 124 -20.56 54.02 6.66
N ARG A 125 -21.46 53.18 7.22
CA ARG A 125 -22.74 52.82 6.61
C ARG A 125 -23.71 54.00 6.48
N LYS A 126 -23.74 54.89 7.47
CA LYS A 126 -24.64 56.06 7.50
C LYS A 126 -23.93 57.36 7.14
N GLN A 127 -22.65 57.28 6.75
CA GLN A 127 -21.78 58.41 6.42
C GLN A 127 -21.86 59.54 7.47
N LYS A 128 -21.66 59.19 8.74
CA LYS A 128 -21.70 60.11 9.88
C LYS A 128 -20.28 60.59 10.24
N GLY A 129 -20.20 61.68 11.01
CA GLY A 129 -18.92 62.21 11.48
C GLY A 129 -17.98 62.55 10.32
N LYS A 130 -16.72 62.10 10.43
CA LYS A 130 -15.65 62.38 9.46
C LYS A 130 -15.97 61.94 8.04
N TYR A 131 -16.66 60.81 7.87
CA TYR A 131 -17.09 60.33 6.55
C TYR A 131 -18.09 61.30 5.88
N GLY A 132 -19.03 61.83 6.65
CA GLY A 132 -20.00 62.81 6.15
C GLY A 132 -19.36 64.16 5.83
N GLU A 133 -18.45 64.63 6.69
CA GLU A 133 -17.67 65.87 6.50
C GLU A 133 -16.85 65.81 5.20
N ALA A 134 -16.14 64.70 4.96
CA ALA A 134 -15.32 64.51 3.77
C ALA A 134 -16.15 64.51 2.48
N LEU A 135 -17.30 63.83 2.47
CA LEU A 135 -18.18 63.80 1.30
C LEU A 135 -18.80 65.17 1.01
N ALA A 136 -19.24 65.91 2.03
CA ALA A 136 -19.77 67.27 1.86
C ALA A 136 -18.72 68.23 1.29
N LYS A 137 -17.46 68.07 1.69
CA LYS A 137 -16.34 68.80 1.09
C LYS A 137 -16.22 68.52 -0.41
N TYR A 138 -16.25 67.26 -0.83
CA TYR A 138 -16.17 66.92 -2.26
C TYR A 138 -17.38 67.35 -3.08
N GLU A 139 -18.59 67.35 -2.49
CA GLU A 139 -19.78 67.93 -3.11
C GLU A 139 -19.61 69.44 -3.37
N SER A 140 -19.02 70.17 -2.41
CA SER A 140 -18.71 71.59 -2.57
C SER A 140 -17.65 71.86 -3.65
N GLU A 141 -16.82 70.85 -3.97
CA GLU A 141 -15.83 70.88 -5.06
C GLU A 141 -16.41 70.44 -6.42
N ASN A 142 -17.74 70.32 -6.56
CA ASN A 142 -18.45 69.84 -7.75
C ASN A 142 -18.05 68.43 -8.22
N ARG A 143 -17.61 67.55 -7.30
CA ARG A 143 -17.39 66.13 -7.62
C ARG A 143 -18.70 65.35 -7.49
N ASN A 144 -18.88 64.35 -8.36
CA ASN A 144 -19.99 63.41 -8.24
C ASN A 144 -19.65 62.35 -7.18
N VAL A 145 -20.22 62.48 -5.98
CA VAL A 145 -19.96 61.58 -4.84
C VAL A 145 -20.99 60.46 -4.69
N GLU A 146 -21.99 60.39 -5.58
CA GLU A 146 -23.12 59.46 -5.42
C GLU A 146 -22.65 57.99 -5.45
N SER A 147 -21.70 57.67 -6.32
CA SER A 147 -21.06 56.35 -6.38
C SER A 147 -20.34 56.00 -5.07
N TRP A 148 -19.64 56.96 -4.46
CA TRP A 148 -18.95 56.78 -3.19
C TRP A 148 -19.92 56.59 -2.02
N ARG A 149 -20.99 57.41 -1.96
CA ARG A 149 -22.06 57.27 -0.95
C ARG A 149 -22.67 55.87 -1.00
N LYS A 150 -23.02 55.41 -2.20
CA LYS A 150 -23.56 54.06 -2.40
C LYS A 150 -22.56 52.98 -1.97
N ALA A 151 -21.30 53.07 -2.40
CA ALA A 151 -20.29 52.07 -2.07
C ALA A 151 -20.04 51.98 -0.55
N LEU A 152 -19.98 53.12 0.17
CA LEU A 152 -19.85 53.18 1.63
C LEU A 152 -21.08 52.59 2.35
N ALA A 153 -22.30 52.86 1.86
CA ALA A 153 -23.52 52.31 2.43
C ALA A 153 -23.62 50.78 2.24
N ASP A 154 -23.27 50.30 1.04
CA ASP A 154 -23.31 48.89 0.67
C ASP A 154 -22.24 48.10 1.45
N VAL A 155 -20.99 48.57 1.48
CA VAL A 155 -19.90 47.90 2.21
C VAL A 155 -20.11 47.92 3.72
N GLY A 156 -20.64 49.01 4.28
CA GLY A 156 -20.94 49.13 5.71
C GLY A 156 -22.11 48.23 6.15
N SER A 157 -22.82 47.63 5.20
CA SER A 157 -23.87 46.63 5.46
C SER A 157 -23.35 45.18 5.40
N ILE A 158 -22.09 44.97 5.01
CA ILE A 158 -21.42 43.66 5.01
C ILE A 158 -20.89 43.37 6.43
N SER A 159 -21.04 42.13 6.90
CA SER A 159 -20.45 41.71 8.17
C SER A 159 -18.92 41.78 8.10
N GLY A 160 -18.30 42.49 9.03
CA GLY A 160 -16.86 42.73 9.06
C GLY A 160 -16.25 42.54 10.44
N HIS A 161 -14.93 42.78 10.52
CA HIS A 161 -14.20 42.75 11.78
C HIS A 161 -14.15 44.15 12.41
N VAL A 162 -14.46 44.28 13.69
CA VAL A 162 -14.35 45.54 14.44
C VAL A 162 -13.10 45.49 15.31
N ALA A 163 -12.05 46.19 14.89
CA ALA A 163 -10.73 46.17 15.54
C ALA A 163 -10.61 47.31 16.57
N ASN A 164 -11.25 47.13 17.74
CA ASN A 164 -11.29 48.11 18.84
C ASN A 164 -10.50 47.66 20.09
N GLY A 165 -9.54 46.75 19.95
CA GLY A 165 -8.79 46.15 21.05
C GLY A 165 -7.39 45.68 20.60
N PRO A 166 -6.80 44.64 21.21
CA PRO A 166 -5.44 44.20 20.88
C PRO A 166 -5.30 43.78 19.40
N GLU A 167 -4.52 44.55 18.63
CA GLU A 167 -4.37 44.39 17.18
C GLU A 167 -3.97 42.97 16.77
N THR A 168 -3.05 42.35 17.52
CA THR A 168 -2.55 40.99 17.24
C THR A 168 -3.65 39.93 17.22
N LYS A 169 -4.68 40.09 18.06
CA LYS A 169 -5.83 39.18 18.09
C LYS A 169 -6.68 39.33 16.83
N PHE A 170 -7.00 40.57 16.44
CA PHE A 170 -7.80 40.85 15.24
C PHE A 170 -7.07 40.46 13.96
N ILE A 171 -5.77 40.74 13.86
CA ILE A 171 -4.97 40.31 12.72
C ILE A 171 -5.01 38.78 12.58
N LYS A 172 -4.85 38.05 13.69
CA LYS A 172 -4.95 36.58 13.67
C LYS A 172 -6.33 36.12 13.19
N GLU A 173 -7.41 36.69 13.73
CA GLU A 173 -8.78 36.35 13.32
C GLU A 173 -9.06 36.62 11.83
N ILE A 174 -8.56 37.75 11.30
CA ILE A 174 -8.69 38.10 9.88
C ILE A 174 -7.92 37.11 9.02
N VAL A 175 -6.67 36.79 9.39
CA VAL A 175 -5.82 35.82 8.67
C VAL A 175 -6.45 34.44 8.68
N ASP A 176 -6.90 33.95 9.84
CA ASP A 176 -7.55 32.64 9.96
C ASP A 176 -8.83 32.58 9.09
N THR A 177 -9.61 33.67 9.06
CA THR A 177 -10.82 33.77 8.22
C THR A 177 -10.48 33.68 6.73
N ILE A 178 -9.47 34.44 6.28
CA ILE A 178 -9.06 34.46 4.87
C ILE A 178 -8.43 33.13 4.46
N SER A 179 -7.56 32.56 5.30
CA SER A 179 -6.99 31.23 5.04
C SER A 179 -8.09 30.19 4.86
N ASN A 180 -9.13 30.20 5.70
CA ASN A 180 -10.26 29.28 5.56
C ASN A 180 -11.02 29.48 4.24
N ILE A 181 -11.26 30.73 3.82
CA ILE A 181 -11.92 31.03 2.54
C ILE A 181 -11.09 30.50 1.36
N LEU A 182 -9.78 30.76 1.38
CA LEU A 182 -8.87 30.28 0.33
C LEU A 182 -8.78 28.74 0.31
N HIS A 183 -8.73 28.10 1.48
CA HIS A 183 -8.76 26.64 1.60
C HIS A 183 -10.04 26.03 1.03
N VAL A 184 -11.22 26.59 1.34
CA VAL A 184 -12.49 26.10 0.81
C VAL A 184 -12.52 26.19 -0.72
N ALA A 185 -12.04 27.31 -1.28
CA ALA A 185 -11.97 27.53 -2.72
C ALA A 185 -10.98 26.59 -3.45
N ILE A 186 -9.95 26.08 -2.76
CA ILE A 186 -9.04 25.06 -3.28
C ILE A 186 -9.65 23.65 -3.10
N SER A 187 -10.38 23.42 -2.01
CA SER A 187 -10.95 22.11 -1.67
C SER A 187 -12.12 21.70 -2.55
N SER A 188 -12.84 22.65 -3.18
CA SER A 188 -13.91 22.34 -4.14
C SER A 188 -13.41 21.69 -5.43
N ASP A 189 -12.10 21.71 -5.67
CA ASP A 189 -11.43 21.08 -6.82
C ASP A 189 -10.86 19.68 -6.50
N ASN A 190 -11.11 19.11 -5.33
CA ASN A 190 -10.68 17.74 -5.00
C ASN A 190 -11.57 16.68 -5.67
N GLU A 191 -11.65 16.75 -7.00
CA GLU A 191 -12.32 15.78 -7.87
C GLU A 191 -11.75 14.36 -7.68
N ASP A 192 -10.58 14.20 -7.03
CA ASP A 192 -9.80 12.96 -6.92
C ASP A 192 -10.16 12.04 -5.73
N LEU A 193 -11.14 12.41 -4.91
CA LEU A 193 -11.45 11.73 -3.64
C LEU A 193 -12.56 10.66 -3.70
N VAL A 194 -12.64 9.91 -4.81
CA VAL A 194 -13.61 8.81 -4.95
C VAL A 194 -13.39 7.76 -3.84
N GLY A 195 -14.44 7.47 -3.07
CA GLY A 195 -14.41 6.49 -1.98
C GLY A 195 -13.64 6.92 -0.72
N ILE A 196 -13.09 8.14 -0.66
CA ILE A 196 -12.32 8.57 0.51
C ILE A 196 -13.23 9.01 1.67
N GLY A 197 -14.43 9.51 1.40
CA GLY A 197 -15.35 10.04 2.41
C GLY A 197 -15.61 9.09 3.58
N ASP A 198 -16.04 7.85 3.30
CA ASP A 198 -16.35 6.86 4.34
C ASP A 198 -15.11 6.44 5.14
N ARG A 199 -13.99 6.20 4.44
CA ARG A 199 -12.69 5.86 5.05
C ARG A 199 -12.19 6.99 5.95
N LEU A 200 -12.42 8.23 5.55
CA LEU A 200 -12.03 9.42 6.30
C LEU A 200 -12.86 9.56 7.59
N GLN A 201 -14.16 9.30 7.54
CA GLN A 201 -15.01 9.31 8.74
C GLN A 201 -14.66 8.17 9.70
N ASP A 202 -14.42 6.95 9.19
CA ASP A 202 -13.98 5.83 10.03
C ASP A 202 -12.64 6.13 10.70
N LEU A 203 -11.67 6.67 9.95
CA LEU A 203 -10.38 7.08 10.50
C LEU A 203 -10.53 8.13 11.62
N LYS A 204 -11.35 9.18 11.41
CA LYS A 204 -11.59 10.22 12.44
C LYS A 204 -12.19 9.64 13.72
N SER A 205 -13.12 8.70 13.59
CA SER A 205 -13.75 8.06 14.76
C SER A 205 -12.71 7.36 15.65
N LYS A 206 -11.65 6.81 15.03
CA LYS A 206 -10.55 6.12 15.72
C LYS A 206 -9.47 7.06 16.25
N MET A 207 -9.42 8.30 15.77
CA MET A 207 -8.43 9.31 16.21
C MET A 207 -8.76 9.98 17.56
N GLN A 208 -9.91 9.64 18.16
CA GLN A 208 -10.35 10.20 19.45
C GLN A 208 -10.20 11.73 19.50
N MET A 209 -10.74 12.44 18.50
CA MET A 209 -10.50 13.89 18.28
C MET A 209 -10.84 14.79 19.47
N GLU A 210 -11.68 14.32 20.39
CA GLU A 210 -12.10 15.03 21.60
C GLU A 210 -11.22 14.74 22.83
N SER A 211 -10.27 13.80 22.72
CA SER A 211 -9.37 13.48 23.84
C SER A 211 -8.20 14.45 23.95
N ASP A 212 -7.83 14.77 25.19
CA ASP A 212 -6.66 15.60 25.53
C ASP A 212 -5.33 14.82 25.40
N GLY A 213 -5.37 13.51 25.14
CA GLY A 213 -4.17 12.69 24.94
C GLY A 213 -3.44 12.96 23.63
N VAL A 214 -2.15 12.59 23.58
CA VAL A 214 -1.40 12.46 22.31
C VAL A 214 -1.76 11.12 21.68
N VAL A 215 -2.23 11.14 20.44
CA VAL A 215 -2.61 9.92 19.71
C VAL A 215 -1.78 9.79 18.45
N MET A 216 -1.10 8.65 18.32
CA MET A 216 -0.40 8.22 17.12
C MET A 216 -1.23 7.16 16.40
N VAL A 217 -1.50 7.39 15.12
CA VAL A 217 -2.29 6.51 14.26
C VAL A 217 -1.45 6.08 13.06
N GLY A 218 -1.28 4.78 12.88
CA GLY A 218 -0.63 4.20 11.71
C GLY A 218 -1.65 3.74 10.69
N ILE A 219 -1.66 4.35 9.50
CA ILE A 219 -2.40 3.87 8.33
C ILE A 219 -1.51 2.87 7.59
N TRP A 220 -1.92 1.62 7.59
CA TRP A 220 -1.20 0.49 7.01
C TRP A 220 -2.02 -0.19 5.90
N GLY A 221 -1.34 -0.88 4.98
CA GLY A 221 -1.97 -1.67 3.93
C GLY A 221 -1.16 -1.70 2.64
N LEU A 222 -1.75 -2.28 1.59
CA LEU A 222 -1.11 -2.55 0.30
C LEU A 222 -0.56 -1.29 -0.39
N GLY A 223 0.56 -1.43 -1.11
CA GLY A 223 1.10 -0.39 -1.99
C GLY A 223 0.07 0.06 -3.02
N GLY A 224 -0.13 1.36 -3.19
CA GLY A 224 -1.16 1.89 -4.12
C GLY A 224 -2.60 1.89 -3.57
N GLY A 225 -2.83 1.41 -2.33
CA GLY A 225 -4.15 1.36 -1.69
C GLY A 225 -4.76 2.70 -1.24
N GLY A 226 -4.13 3.85 -1.54
CA GLY A 226 -4.68 5.17 -1.20
C GLY A 226 -4.36 5.73 0.19
N LYS A 227 -3.40 5.14 0.92
CA LYS A 227 -2.99 5.60 2.27
C LYS A 227 -2.61 7.10 2.31
N THR A 228 -1.73 7.51 1.39
CA THR A 228 -1.26 8.90 1.26
C THR A 228 -2.43 9.84 0.94
N THR A 229 -3.35 9.41 0.09
CA THR A 229 -4.55 10.18 -0.27
C THR A 229 -5.48 10.37 0.93
N LEU A 230 -5.73 9.30 1.70
CA LEU A 230 -6.53 9.36 2.93
C LEU A 230 -5.89 10.29 3.96
N ALA A 231 -4.57 10.18 4.16
CA ALA A 231 -3.83 11.04 5.09
C ALA A 231 -3.84 12.52 4.65
N SER A 232 -3.75 12.79 3.34
CA SER A 232 -3.84 14.14 2.77
C SER A 232 -5.22 14.75 2.99
N ALA A 233 -6.28 14.03 2.62
CA ALA A 233 -7.65 14.51 2.80
C ALA A 233 -7.96 14.81 4.28
N LEU A 234 -7.47 13.96 5.19
CA LEU A 234 -7.58 14.22 6.62
C LEU A 234 -6.83 15.49 7.03
N TYR A 235 -5.57 15.63 6.61
CA TYR A 235 -4.74 16.79 6.93
C TYR A 235 -5.38 18.10 6.48
N ASP A 236 -5.86 18.13 5.23
CA ASP A 236 -6.51 19.30 4.65
C ASP A 236 -7.76 19.70 5.45
N GLU A 237 -8.51 18.73 5.97
CA GLU A 237 -9.74 19.02 6.73
C GLU A 237 -9.49 19.48 8.18
N ILE A 238 -8.47 18.96 8.85
CA ILE A 238 -8.31 19.18 10.31
C ILE A 238 -7.10 20.02 10.70
N SER A 239 -6.18 20.34 9.79
CA SER A 239 -4.92 21.05 10.09
C SER A 239 -5.13 22.40 10.79
N SER A 240 -6.16 23.15 10.42
CA SER A 240 -6.50 24.45 11.02
C SER A 240 -6.89 24.37 12.51
N LYS A 241 -7.17 23.17 13.04
CA LYS A 241 -7.57 22.95 14.44
C LYS A 241 -6.39 22.77 15.42
N PHE A 242 -5.15 22.93 14.94
CA PHE A 242 -3.92 22.66 15.69
C PHE A 242 -3.01 23.90 15.75
N ASP A 243 -2.19 24.01 16.80
CA ASP A 243 -1.26 25.14 17.00
C ASP A 243 -0.11 25.16 15.99
N GLY A 244 0.15 24.01 15.37
CA GLY A 244 1.12 23.83 14.31
C GLY A 244 0.87 22.50 13.61
N SER A 245 1.09 22.48 12.30
CA SER A 245 0.88 21.28 11.52
C SER A 245 1.95 21.09 10.46
N CYS A 246 2.25 19.84 10.11
CA CYS A 246 3.11 19.55 8.97
C CYS A 246 2.76 18.24 8.29
N PHE A 247 3.00 18.18 6.98
CA PHE A 247 2.90 16.98 6.17
C PHE A 247 4.26 16.69 5.55
N ILE A 248 4.93 15.64 6.02
CA ILE A 248 6.21 15.18 5.48
C ILE A 248 5.94 14.02 4.52
N ARG A 249 5.93 14.35 3.22
CA ARG A 249 5.74 13.39 2.12
C ARG A 249 6.97 12.52 1.90
N ASP A 250 6.77 11.27 1.46
CA ASP A 250 7.81 10.39 0.90
C ASP A 250 9.03 10.19 1.84
N VAL A 251 8.79 9.88 3.12
CA VAL A 251 9.84 9.77 4.16
C VAL A 251 10.88 8.70 3.78
N ARG A 252 10.47 7.53 3.28
CA ARG A 252 11.40 6.50 2.76
C ARG A 252 12.36 7.08 1.73
N GLU A 253 11.83 7.75 0.71
CA GLU A 253 12.64 8.25 -0.40
C GLU A 253 13.55 9.40 0.04
N LYS A 254 13.02 10.35 0.82
CA LYS A 254 13.81 11.50 1.27
C LYS A 254 14.86 11.12 2.30
N SER A 255 14.60 10.18 3.20
CA SER A 255 15.61 9.75 4.18
C SER A 255 16.73 8.87 3.58
N SER A 256 16.54 8.35 2.36
CA SER A 256 17.59 7.63 1.64
C SER A 256 18.42 8.56 0.74
N LYS A 257 17.82 9.62 0.18
CA LYS A 257 18.52 10.64 -0.62
C LYS A 257 19.17 11.73 0.24
N ASP A 258 18.45 12.20 1.25
CA ASP A 258 18.82 13.26 2.18
C ASP A 258 19.08 12.70 3.58
N SER A 259 19.68 13.49 4.46
CA SER A 259 19.82 13.11 5.87
C SER A 259 18.49 13.24 6.63
N LEU A 260 18.30 12.40 7.66
CA LEU A 260 17.18 12.55 8.60
C LEU A 260 17.15 13.93 9.27
N GLU A 261 18.31 14.58 9.42
CA GLU A 261 18.45 15.92 10.00
C GLU A 261 17.74 16.98 9.15
N ILE A 262 17.81 16.87 7.82
CA ILE A 262 17.09 17.77 6.90
C ILE A 262 15.57 17.62 7.07
N LEU A 263 15.08 16.39 7.26
CA LEU A 263 13.67 16.15 7.53
C LEU A 263 13.25 16.69 8.91
N GLN A 264 14.12 16.60 9.92
CA GLN A 264 13.86 17.15 11.25
C GLN A 264 13.77 18.69 11.22
N ASP A 265 14.67 19.37 10.49
CA ASP A 265 14.62 20.82 10.32
C ASP A 265 13.35 21.27 9.57
N ARG A 266 12.98 20.52 8.52
CA ARG A 266 11.72 20.75 7.81
C ARG A 266 10.49 20.58 8.72
N VAL A 267 10.50 19.59 9.60
CA VAL A 267 9.44 19.42 10.61
C VAL A 267 9.36 20.62 11.55
N LEU A 268 10.51 21.10 12.06
CA LEU A 268 10.58 22.26 12.95
C LEU A 268 10.06 23.53 12.27
N SER A 269 10.57 23.85 11.09
CA SER A 269 10.21 25.06 10.35
C SER A 269 8.71 25.11 10.00
N LEU A 270 8.13 24.00 9.55
CA LEU A 270 6.71 23.93 9.21
C LEU A 270 5.80 24.07 10.43
N VAL A 271 6.08 23.35 11.52
CA VAL A 271 5.23 23.39 12.73
C VAL A 271 5.37 24.72 13.47
N LEU A 272 6.56 25.33 13.47
CA LEU A 272 6.81 26.60 14.16
C LEU A 272 6.52 27.83 13.27
N LYS A 273 6.30 27.65 11.96
CA LYS A 273 6.11 28.72 10.97
C LYS A 273 7.26 29.75 10.98
N GLN A 274 8.50 29.27 11.15
CA GLN A 274 9.70 30.10 11.16
C GLN A 274 10.62 29.69 10.00
N LYS A 275 10.99 30.65 9.15
CA LYS A 275 12.04 30.44 8.13
C LYS A 275 13.40 30.57 8.82
N GLU A 276 14.24 29.57 8.63
CA GLU A 276 15.61 29.46 9.13
C GLU A 276 15.72 29.33 10.65
N MET A 277 16.01 28.11 11.12
CA MET A 277 16.49 27.88 12.46
C MET A 277 17.88 27.25 12.39
N GLU A 278 18.92 27.99 12.79
CA GLU A 278 20.19 27.35 13.14
C GLU A 278 19.97 26.54 14.43
N VAL A 279 19.65 25.26 14.26
CA VAL A 279 19.53 24.34 15.39
C VAL A 279 20.93 23.88 15.78
N VAL A 280 21.50 24.51 16.80
CA VAL A 280 22.78 24.07 17.39
C VAL A 280 22.54 22.80 18.23
N GLY A 281 23.03 21.65 17.75
CA GLY A 281 22.97 20.36 18.46
C GLY A 281 21.95 19.37 17.88
N ASP A 282 21.52 18.39 18.69
CA ASP A 282 20.60 17.32 18.28
C ASP A 282 19.19 17.88 17.93
N VAL A 283 18.86 17.90 16.65
CA VAL A 283 17.60 18.45 16.12
C VAL A 283 16.38 17.67 16.65
N GLY A 284 16.51 16.37 16.92
CA GLY A 284 15.45 15.56 17.53
C GLY A 284 15.12 16.02 18.95
N ARG A 285 16.13 16.41 19.74
CA ARG A 285 15.92 17.01 21.06
C ARG A 285 15.23 18.37 20.95
N SER A 286 15.53 19.13 19.92
CA SER A 286 14.87 20.41 19.63
C SER A 286 13.39 20.21 19.32
N ILE A 287 13.03 19.26 18.46
CA ILE A 287 11.63 18.86 18.19
C ILE A 287 10.90 18.58 19.50
N LYS A 288 11.43 17.66 20.31
CA LYS A 288 10.84 17.31 21.62
C LYS A 288 10.64 18.52 22.50
N SER A 289 11.66 19.38 22.65
CA SER A 289 11.60 20.52 23.58
C SER A 289 10.55 21.56 23.16
N ARG A 290 10.41 21.80 21.86
CA ARG A 290 9.54 22.84 21.30
C ARG A 290 8.09 22.36 21.13
N PHE A 291 7.88 21.07 20.85
CA PHE A 291 6.55 20.54 20.57
C PHE A 291 5.82 20.03 21.82
N ARG A 292 6.53 19.76 22.92
CA ARG A 292 5.98 19.20 24.17
C ARG A 292 4.81 19.99 24.79
N ARG A 293 4.64 21.26 24.43
CA ARG A 293 3.56 22.13 24.93
C ARG A 293 2.66 22.69 23.83
N LYS A 294 2.74 22.13 22.63
CA LYS A 294 1.93 22.54 21.47
C LYS A 294 1.04 21.40 21.04
N LYS A 295 -0.20 21.74 20.69
CA LYS A 295 -1.12 20.81 20.05
C LYS A 295 -0.76 20.69 18.57
N VAL A 296 -0.09 19.62 18.18
CA VAL A 296 0.49 19.43 16.84
C VAL A 296 -0.28 18.39 16.02
N LEU A 297 -0.53 18.69 14.74
CA LEU A 297 -0.92 17.70 13.73
C LEU A 297 0.27 17.38 12.84
N MET A 298 0.70 16.12 12.80
CA MET A 298 1.84 15.72 11.97
C MET A 298 1.46 14.52 11.11
N VAL A 299 1.77 14.57 9.82
CA VAL A 299 1.67 13.42 8.92
C VAL A 299 3.07 13.03 8.46
N LEU A 300 3.45 11.78 8.69
CA LEU A 300 4.67 11.16 8.20
C LEU A 300 4.28 10.10 7.16
N ASP A 301 4.47 10.43 5.89
CA ASP A 301 4.00 9.60 4.79
C ASP A 301 5.10 8.70 4.25
N ASP A 302 4.74 7.45 3.98
CA ASP A 302 5.57 6.41 3.37
C ASP A 302 6.83 6.07 4.20
N VAL A 303 6.62 5.80 5.48
CA VAL A 303 7.66 5.36 6.43
C VAL A 303 7.91 3.86 6.27
N ASP A 304 9.17 3.43 6.18
CA ASP A 304 9.56 2.01 6.03
C ASP A 304 10.55 1.52 7.09
N HIS A 305 11.06 2.41 7.96
CA HIS A 305 11.98 2.03 9.03
C HIS A 305 11.67 2.75 10.36
N VAL A 306 11.75 2.01 11.46
CA VAL A 306 11.51 2.54 12.82
C VAL A 306 12.45 3.69 13.20
N ASN A 307 13.66 3.74 12.60
CA ASN A 307 14.62 4.81 12.88
C ASN A 307 14.13 6.17 12.35
N GLN A 308 13.36 6.21 11.26
CA GLN A 308 12.72 7.43 10.77
C GLN A 308 11.74 7.97 11.81
N LEU A 309 10.92 7.10 12.41
CA LEU A 309 9.98 7.50 13.46
C LEU A 309 10.70 7.93 14.74
N LYS A 310 11.76 7.22 15.15
CA LYS A 310 12.58 7.62 16.30
C LYS A 310 13.18 9.02 16.13
N ALA A 311 13.54 9.38 14.89
CA ALA A 311 14.12 10.69 14.58
C ALA A 311 13.07 11.80 14.47
N LEU A 312 11.91 11.53 13.84
CA LEU A 312 10.92 12.57 13.51
C LEU A 312 9.80 12.72 14.55
N ALA A 313 9.39 11.62 15.19
CA ALA A 313 8.28 11.58 16.14
C ALA A 313 8.56 10.58 17.27
N GLY A 314 9.69 10.74 17.97
CA GLY A 314 10.30 9.64 18.74
C GLY A 314 9.45 9.00 19.85
N SER A 315 8.48 9.70 20.42
CA SER A 315 7.49 9.13 21.35
C SER A 315 6.34 10.12 21.61
N HIS A 316 5.25 9.67 22.25
CA HIS A 316 4.12 10.51 22.67
C HIS A 316 4.54 11.74 23.49
N ASN A 317 5.59 11.63 24.32
CA ASN A 317 6.04 12.72 25.19
C ASN A 317 6.78 13.86 24.46
N TRP A 318 6.92 13.77 23.13
CA TRP A 318 7.44 14.85 22.30
C TRP A 318 6.40 15.93 22.03
N PHE A 319 5.12 15.62 22.20
CA PHE A 319 4.02 16.47 21.78
C PHE A 319 3.17 16.90 22.96
N GLY A 320 2.50 18.05 22.83
CA GLY A 320 1.55 18.53 23.82
C GLY A 320 0.21 17.82 23.74
N GLU A 321 -0.61 18.00 24.77
CA GLU A 321 -1.96 17.45 24.85
C GLU A 321 -2.81 17.82 23.61
N GLY A 322 -3.66 16.88 23.18
CA GLY A 322 -4.51 16.99 22.00
C GLY A 322 -3.79 16.79 20.65
N SER A 323 -2.49 16.46 20.65
CA SER A 323 -1.73 16.24 19.40
C SER A 323 -2.14 14.96 18.67
N ARG A 324 -2.06 14.98 17.34
CA ARG A 324 -2.38 13.85 16.46
C ARG A 324 -1.26 13.62 15.47
N ILE A 325 -0.66 12.42 15.51
CA ILE A 325 0.43 12.03 14.62
C ILE A 325 -0.07 10.89 13.73
N ILE A 326 -0.09 11.10 12.42
CA ILE A 326 -0.50 10.12 11.43
C ILE A 326 0.75 9.61 10.72
N ILE A 327 0.87 8.29 10.62
CA ILE A 327 1.97 7.62 9.94
C ILE A 327 1.38 6.76 8.83
N THR A 328 1.83 6.90 7.59
CA THR A 328 1.45 5.94 6.54
C THR A 328 2.62 4.98 6.29
N THR A 329 2.32 3.69 6.14
CA THR A 329 3.34 2.68 5.90
C THR A 329 2.78 1.46 5.16
N ARG A 330 3.68 0.69 4.55
CA ARG A 330 3.38 -0.63 3.99
C ARG A 330 3.78 -1.76 4.95
N ASP A 331 4.43 -1.43 6.06
CA ASP A 331 5.01 -2.38 7.00
C ASP A 331 4.43 -2.17 8.41
N GLU A 332 3.54 -3.07 8.81
CA GLU A 332 2.85 -3.01 10.11
C GLU A 332 3.85 -3.11 11.28
N ASN A 333 4.97 -3.82 11.08
CA ASN A 333 5.96 -4.00 12.14
C ASN A 333 6.62 -2.67 12.52
N VAL A 334 6.74 -1.71 11.59
CA VAL A 334 7.22 -0.35 11.89
C VAL A 334 6.31 0.33 12.92
N LEU A 335 4.99 0.16 12.80
CA LEU A 335 4.00 0.72 13.72
C LEU A 335 4.04 0.02 15.08
N ASN A 336 4.10 -1.31 15.07
CA ASN A 336 4.15 -2.13 16.28
C ASN A 336 5.44 -1.86 17.09
N ALA A 337 6.58 -1.79 16.41
CA ALA A 337 7.87 -1.45 17.02
C ALA A 337 7.88 -0.02 17.60
N HIS A 338 7.14 0.91 16.99
CA HIS A 338 7.00 2.28 17.48
C HIS A 338 5.88 2.48 18.51
N LYS A 339 5.05 1.45 18.75
CA LYS A 339 3.95 1.45 19.74
C LYS A 339 2.92 2.56 19.48
N VAL A 340 2.43 2.64 18.24
CA VAL A 340 1.30 3.53 17.92
C VAL A 340 0.05 3.16 18.72
N ASN A 341 -0.87 4.10 18.92
CA ASN A 341 -2.11 3.86 19.67
C ASN A 341 -3.12 3.06 18.84
N VAL A 342 -3.17 3.34 17.54
CA VAL A 342 -4.14 2.76 16.61
C VAL A 342 -3.44 2.37 15.32
N THR A 343 -3.65 1.14 14.88
CA THR A 343 -3.31 0.67 13.53
C THR A 343 -4.59 0.60 12.71
N TYR A 344 -4.64 1.35 11.61
CA TYR A 344 -5.75 1.42 10.68
C TYR A 344 -5.34 0.71 9.39
N ASN A 345 -5.88 -0.48 9.15
CA ASN A 345 -5.72 -1.17 7.86
C ASN A 345 -6.68 -0.55 6.83
N ILE A 346 -6.14 0.10 5.80
CA ILE A 346 -6.97 0.71 4.76
C ILE A 346 -7.60 -0.36 3.86
N SER A 347 -8.91 -0.29 3.68
CA SER A 347 -9.62 -1.12 2.70
C SER A 347 -9.45 -0.56 1.29
N LEU A 348 -9.30 -1.46 0.31
CA LEU A 348 -9.38 -1.13 -1.12
C LEU A 348 -10.79 -0.67 -1.50
N LEU A 349 -10.95 -0.07 -2.68
CA LEU A 349 -12.23 0.41 -3.19
C LEU A 349 -13.19 -0.75 -3.44
N ASN A 350 -14.47 -0.55 -3.18
CA ASN A 350 -15.49 -1.48 -3.67
C ASN A 350 -15.71 -1.30 -5.18
N ASP A 351 -16.43 -2.22 -5.82
CA ASP A 351 -16.62 -2.22 -7.27
C ASP A 351 -17.23 -0.91 -7.80
N ASP A 352 -18.19 -0.32 -7.09
CA ASP A 352 -18.83 0.94 -7.49
C ASP A 352 -17.87 2.14 -7.39
N GLU A 353 -17.11 2.22 -6.30
CA GLU A 353 -16.07 3.23 -6.10
C GLU A 353 -14.95 3.08 -7.15
N ALA A 354 -14.53 1.84 -7.39
CA ALA A 354 -13.48 1.50 -8.33
C ALA A 354 -13.89 1.87 -9.76
N TYR A 355 -15.11 1.52 -10.15
CA TYR A 355 -15.69 1.89 -11.44
C TYR A 355 -15.73 3.40 -11.63
N LYS A 356 -16.25 4.15 -10.65
CA LYS A 356 -16.27 5.62 -10.69
C LYS A 356 -14.87 6.21 -10.85
N LEU A 357 -13.89 5.72 -10.09
CA LEU A 357 -12.52 6.20 -10.18
C LEU A 357 -11.91 5.89 -11.56
N PHE A 358 -12.06 4.66 -12.05
CA PHE A 358 -11.58 4.27 -13.37
C PHE A 358 -12.18 5.15 -14.47
N CYS A 359 -13.51 5.27 -14.51
CA CYS A 359 -14.23 6.06 -15.51
C CYS A 359 -13.77 7.52 -15.53
N LYS A 360 -13.49 8.10 -14.36
CA LYS A 360 -12.95 9.46 -14.25
C LYS A 360 -11.63 9.61 -15.03
N HIS A 361 -10.72 8.65 -14.89
CA HIS A 361 -9.41 8.69 -15.55
C HIS A 361 -9.46 8.22 -17.01
N ALA A 362 -10.40 7.35 -17.36
CA ALA A 362 -10.53 6.76 -18.69
C ALA A 362 -11.32 7.61 -19.70
N LEU A 363 -12.33 8.37 -19.26
CA LEU A 363 -13.31 8.96 -20.19
C LEU A 363 -13.14 10.46 -20.44
N GLY A 364 -12.45 11.20 -19.59
CA GLY A 364 -12.51 12.67 -19.63
C GLY A 364 -13.96 13.17 -19.55
N HIS A 365 -14.17 14.48 -19.72
CA HIS A 365 -15.48 15.11 -19.50
C HIS A 365 -16.55 14.88 -20.60
N ALA A 366 -16.33 13.99 -21.59
CA ALA A 366 -17.06 14.09 -22.87
C ALA A 366 -17.55 12.79 -23.54
N ARG A 367 -17.40 11.59 -22.95
CA ARG A 367 -17.78 10.32 -23.63
C ARG A 367 -18.92 9.57 -22.93
N HIS A 368 -19.83 9.02 -23.73
CA HIS A 368 -20.91 8.13 -23.28
C HIS A 368 -20.37 6.73 -22.97
N MET A 369 -20.75 6.20 -21.80
CA MET A 369 -20.14 5.02 -21.17
C MET A 369 -20.74 3.68 -21.63
N GLU A 370 -21.88 3.70 -22.31
CA GLU A 370 -22.66 2.51 -22.68
C GLU A 370 -21.87 1.54 -23.57
N ASP A 371 -21.07 2.03 -24.51
CA ASP A 371 -20.26 1.19 -25.43
C ASP A 371 -19.04 0.52 -24.75
N TYR A 372 -18.69 0.95 -23.54
CA TYR A 372 -17.48 0.51 -22.83
C TYR A 372 -17.80 -0.21 -21.51
N GLU A 373 -19.07 -0.43 -21.19
CA GLU A 373 -19.48 -0.93 -19.87
C GLU A 373 -18.86 -2.29 -19.53
N MET A 374 -18.92 -3.26 -20.46
CA MET A 374 -18.34 -4.59 -20.24
C MET A 374 -16.81 -4.53 -20.08
N LEU A 375 -16.11 -3.80 -20.96
CA LEU A 375 -14.65 -3.67 -20.88
C LEU A 375 -14.21 -2.93 -19.62
N SER A 376 -15.02 -1.97 -19.15
CA SER A 376 -14.77 -1.26 -17.90
C SER A 376 -14.91 -2.19 -16.69
N LYS A 377 -15.89 -3.11 -16.70
CA LYS A 377 -16.04 -4.13 -15.65
C LYS A 377 -14.84 -5.09 -15.63
N ASP A 378 -14.31 -5.47 -16.80
CA ASP A 378 -13.10 -6.30 -16.88
C ASP A 378 -11.87 -5.59 -16.26
N VAL A 379 -11.70 -4.29 -16.55
CA VAL A 379 -10.62 -3.48 -15.96
C VAL A 379 -10.77 -3.37 -14.44
N VAL A 380 -11.98 -3.07 -13.97
CA VAL A 380 -12.27 -2.90 -12.54
C VAL A 380 -12.05 -4.20 -11.77
N SER A 381 -12.55 -5.31 -12.33
CA SER A 381 -12.36 -6.65 -11.79
C SER A 381 -10.86 -6.97 -11.64
N ARG A 382 -10.08 -6.77 -12.71
CA ARG A 382 -8.63 -6.99 -12.67
C ARG A 382 -7.90 -6.08 -11.68
N ALA A 383 -8.32 -4.82 -11.59
CA ALA A 383 -7.70 -3.87 -10.67
C ALA A 383 -8.00 -4.21 -9.19
N GLY A 384 -9.02 -5.03 -8.90
CA GLY A 384 -9.32 -5.52 -7.55
C GLY A 384 -9.59 -4.42 -6.53
N GLY A 385 -10.11 -3.27 -6.99
CA GLY A 385 -10.33 -2.11 -6.13
C GLY A 385 -9.07 -1.31 -5.77
N LEU A 386 -7.89 -1.62 -6.35
CA LEU A 386 -6.65 -0.91 -6.10
C LEU A 386 -6.64 0.48 -6.79
N PRO A 387 -6.66 1.61 -6.05
CA PRO A 387 -6.74 2.94 -6.65
C PRO A 387 -5.64 3.23 -7.68
N LEU A 388 -4.39 2.88 -7.36
CA LEU A 388 -3.26 3.10 -8.26
C LEU A 388 -3.46 2.44 -9.62
N ALA A 389 -3.88 1.18 -9.63
CA ALA A 389 -4.09 0.42 -10.87
C ALA A 389 -5.21 1.03 -11.71
N LEU A 390 -6.33 1.42 -11.07
CA LEU A 390 -7.45 2.07 -11.74
C LEU A 390 -7.04 3.39 -12.40
N LYS A 391 -6.20 4.20 -11.73
CA LYS A 391 -5.66 5.45 -12.29
C LYS A 391 -4.76 5.19 -13.49
N VAL A 392 -3.78 4.28 -13.35
CA VAL A 392 -2.82 3.96 -14.43
C VAL A 392 -3.54 3.39 -15.65
N LEU A 393 -4.41 2.39 -15.45
CA LEU A 393 -5.16 1.77 -16.53
C LEU A 393 -6.16 2.74 -17.16
N GLY A 394 -6.84 3.56 -16.36
CA GLY A 394 -7.73 4.60 -16.87
C GLY A 394 -6.98 5.60 -17.76
N SER A 395 -5.87 6.15 -17.28
CA SER A 395 -5.03 7.06 -18.07
C SER A 395 -4.45 6.39 -19.32
N PHE A 396 -4.03 5.13 -19.23
CA PHE A 396 -3.54 4.37 -20.37
C PHE A 396 -4.63 4.16 -21.42
N LEU A 397 -5.88 3.92 -21.03
CA LEU A 397 -7.00 3.68 -21.94
C LEU A 397 -7.68 4.97 -22.44
N CYS A 398 -7.35 6.11 -21.84
CA CYS A 398 -7.93 7.40 -22.18
C CYS A 398 -7.73 7.76 -23.66
N GLY A 399 -8.78 8.26 -24.29
CA GLY A 399 -8.78 8.68 -25.70
C GLY A 399 -8.89 7.54 -26.72
N LYS A 400 -8.65 6.29 -26.33
CA LYS A 400 -8.71 5.11 -27.21
C LYS A 400 -10.14 4.69 -27.54
N ASN A 401 -10.32 3.95 -28.63
CA ASN A 401 -11.60 3.36 -29.04
C ASN A 401 -11.78 1.92 -28.49
N THR A 402 -12.96 1.34 -28.67
CA THR A 402 -13.31 0.00 -28.15
C THR A 402 -12.39 -1.12 -28.64
N SER A 403 -11.95 -1.11 -29.91
CA SER A 403 -11.05 -2.18 -30.42
C SER A 403 -9.64 -2.05 -29.86
N GLU A 404 -9.17 -0.82 -29.66
CA GLU A 404 -7.91 -0.54 -28.98
C GLU A 404 -7.96 -0.95 -27.50
N TRP A 405 -9.09 -0.74 -26.80
CA TRP A 405 -9.30 -1.23 -25.43
C TRP A 405 -9.23 -2.75 -25.36
N THR A 406 -9.94 -3.46 -26.24
CA THR A 406 -9.90 -4.92 -26.27
C THR A 406 -8.49 -5.44 -26.54
N SER A 407 -7.77 -4.83 -27.48
CA SER A 407 -6.37 -5.18 -27.79
C SER A 407 -5.42 -4.90 -26.61
N ALA A 408 -5.58 -3.74 -25.98
CA ALA A 408 -4.83 -3.36 -24.78
C ALA A 408 -5.06 -4.34 -23.63
N LEU A 409 -6.32 -4.69 -23.34
CA LEU A 409 -6.68 -5.63 -22.28
C LEU A 409 -6.18 -7.04 -22.55
N ALA A 410 -6.20 -7.48 -23.81
CA ALA A 410 -5.58 -8.74 -24.21
C ALA A 410 -4.08 -8.72 -23.94
N ARG A 411 -3.37 -7.64 -24.33
CA ARG A 411 -1.93 -7.48 -24.08
C ARG A 411 -1.59 -7.51 -22.59
N LEU A 412 -2.42 -6.89 -21.75
CA LEU A 412 -2.19 -6.84 -20.31
C LEU A 412 -2.18 -8.23 -19.66
N LYS A 413 -2.91 -9.21 -20.21
CA LYS A 413 -2.89 -10.59 -19.70
C LYS A 413 -1.49 -11.22 -19.81
N ASP A 414 -0.74 -10.84 -20.84
CA ASP A 414 0.62 -11.36 -21.07
C ASP A 414 1.70 -10.47 -20.45
N ILE A 415 1.51 -9.15 -20.49
CA ILE A 415 2.51 -8.15 -20.10
C ILE A 415 1.84 -7.11 -19.19
N PRO A 416 2.03 -7.19 -17.87
CA PRO A 416 1.53 -6.18 -16.94
C PRO A 416 2.12 -4.79 -17.21
N GLU A 417 1.40 -3.72 -16.86
CA GLU A 417 1.94 -2.36 -16.96
C GLU A 417 3.07 -2.14 -15.93
N SER A 418 4.23 -1.68 -16.41
CA SER A 418 5.44 -1.50 -15.61
C SER A 418 5.21 -0.59 -14.41
N ASP A 419 4.47 0.50 -14.59
CA ASP A 419 4.22 1.49 -13.54
C ASP A 419 3.46 0.89 -12.35
N ILE A 420 2.58 -0.09 -12.60
CA ILE A 420 1.86 -0.82 -11.54
C ILE A 420 2.82 -1.79 -10.86
N VAL A 421 3.53 -2.60 -11.64
CA VAL A 421 4.49 -3.60 -11.15
C VAL A 421 5.55 -2.94 -10.27
N GLU A 422 6.22 -1.90 -10.76
CA GLU A 422 7.28 -1.20 -10.01
C GLU A 422 6.79 -0.65 -8.67
N ARG A 423 5.58 -0.11 -8.63
CA ARG A 423 4.99 0.43 -7.40
C ARG A 423 4.62 -0.66 -6.39
N LEU A 424 4.15 -1.81 -6.84
CA LEU A 424 3.86 -2.96 -5.97
C LEU A 424 5.16 -3.62 -5.49
N LYS A 425 6.17 -3.69 -6.37
CA LYS A 425 7.45 -4.35 -6.14
C LYS A 425 8.27 -3.73 -5.02
N ILE A 426 8.06 -2.45 -4.67
CA ILE A 426 8.71 -1.81 -3.52
C ILE A 426 8.61 -2.65 -2.23
N SER A 427 7.44 -3.24 -1.94
CA SER A 427 7.27 -4.07 -0.74
C SER A 427 8.04 -5.39 -0.84
N TYR A 428 8.12 -5.97 -2.04
CA TYR A 428 8.89 -7.18 -2.34
C TYR A 428 10.40 -6.91 -2.27
N ASP A 429 10.88 -5.81 -2.84
CA ASP A 429 12.31 -5.49 -2.90
C ASP A 429 12.93 -5.32 -1.51
N GLY A 430 12.14 -4.83 -0.55
CA GLY A 430 12.50 -4.72 0.86
C GLY A 430 12.46 -6.02 1.67
N LEU A 431 12.13 -7.16 1.07
CA LEU A 431 12.23 -8.49 1.68
C LEU A 431 13.67 -9.00 1.68
N LYS A 432 14.00 -9.86 2.65
CA LYS A 432 15.24 -10.63 2.65
C LYS A 432 15.18 -11.74 1.58
N PRO A 433 16.34 -12.26 1.11
CA PRO A 433 16.37 -13.28 0.05
C PRO A 433 15.45 -14.49 0.31
N MET A 434 15.48 -15.06 1.51
CA MET A 434 14.63 -16.19 1.87
C MET A 434 13.12 -15.85 1.87
N GLU A 435 12.76 -14.63 2.30
CA GLU A 435 11.37 -14.16 2.31
C GLU A 435 10.87 -13.91 0.88
N LYS A 436 11.75 -13.51 -0.05
CA LYS A 436 11.45 -13.40 -1.48
C LYS A 436 11.10 -14.76 -2.07
N GLU A 437 11.93 -15.78 -1.84
CA GLU A 437 11.65 -17.13 -2.32
C GLU A 437 10.34 -17.70 -1.76
N LEU A 438 10.09 -17.46 -0.47
CA LEU A 438 8.83 -17.82 0.17
C LEU A 438 7.62 -17.13 -0.47
N PHE A 439 7.72 -15.82 -0.74
CA PHE A 439 6.66 -15.05 -1.39
C PHE A 439 6.34 -15.61 -2.77
N LEU A 440 7.37 -15.88 -3.58
CA LEU A 440 7.20 -16.41 -4.93
C LEU A 440 6.60 -17.83 -4.93
N ASP A 441 6.99 -18.68 -3.97
CA ASP A 441 6.38 -20.01 -3.81
C ASP A 441 4.88 -19.90 -3.48
N ILE A 442 4.51 -18.98 -2.58
CA ILE A 442 3.11 -18.77 -2.21
C ILE A 442 2.30 -18.27 -3.40
N ALA A 443 2.84 -17.31 -4.15
CA ALA A 443 2.16 -16.75 -5.32
C ALA A 443 1.95 -17.79 -6.42
N CYS A 444 3.00 -18.54 -6.78
CA CYS A 444 2.93 -19.47 -7.90
C CYS A 444 2.10 -20.74 -7.62
N PHE A 445 2.07 -21.22 -6.36
CA PHE A 445 1.56 -22.57 -6.08
C PHE A 445 0.47 -22.63 -5.01
N PHE A 446 0.38 -21.65 -4.12
CA PHE A 446 -0.29 -21.83 -2.82
C PHE A 446 -1.34 -20.77 -2.49
N ARG A 447 -1.68 -19.91 -3.45
CA ARG A 447 -2.84 -19.03 -3.33
C ARG A 447 -4.13 -19.86 -3.21
N GLY A 448 -5.01 -19.49 -2.28
CA GLY A 448 -6.29 -20.15 -2.05
C GLY A 448 -6.21 -21.45 -1.24
N GLU A 449 -5.00 -21.86 -0.85
CA GLU A 449 -4.76 -23.14 -0.20
C GLU A 449 -4.53 -23.01 1.33
N LYS A 450 -4.80 -24.09 2.09
CA LYS A 450 -4.72 -24.10 3.56
C LYS A 450 -3.30 -23.93 4.11
N LYS A 451 -3.07 -22.86 4.89
CA LYS A 451 -1.80 -22.49 5.52
C LYS A 451 -1.05 -23.66 6.17
N GLY A 452 -1.73 -24.51 6.94
CA GLY A 452 -1.09 -25.56 7.74
C GLY A 452 -0.22 -26.52 6.91
N TRP A 453 -0.73 -26.98 5.77
CA TRP A 453 -0.02 -27.92 4.91
C TRP A 453 1.26 -27.32 4.31
N PHE A 454 1.21 -26.06 3.86
CA PHE A 454 2.38 -25.38 3.29
C PHE A 454 3.46 -25.06 4.30
N MET A 455 3.08 -24.74 5.53
CA MET A 455 4.06 -24.49 6.58
C MET A 455 4.97 -25.71 6.78
N GLU A 456 4.46 -26.94 6.57
CA GLU A 456 5.28 -28.15 6.60
C GLU A 456 6.18 -28.27 5.37
N ILE A 457 5.66 -27.98 4.18
CA ILE A 457 6.42 -28.01 2.91
C ILE A 457 7.61 -27.05 2.96
N LEU A 458 7.34 -25.80 3.33
CA LEU A 458 8.32 -24.73 3.34
C LEU A 458 9.35 -24.92 4.47
N ASP A 459 8.95 -25.53 5.59
CA ASP A 459 9.88 -25.90 6.67
C ASP A 459 10.81 -27.04 6.25
N ALA A 460 10.29 -28.04 5.52
CA ALA A 460 11.10 -29.09 4.91
C ALA A 460 12.14 -28.53 3.91
N CYS A 461 11.78 -27.46 3.20
CA CYS A 461 12.69 -26.72 2.33
C CYS A 461 13.67 -25.78 3.08
N GLY A 462 13.56 -25.65 4.40
CA GLY A 462 14.45 -24.83 5.22
C GLY A 462 14.15 -23.33 5.19
N PHE A 463 12.94 -22.92 4.79
CA PHE A 463 12.56 -21.51 4.67
C PHE A 463 12.05 -20.85 5.96
N HIS A 464 12.02 -21.58 7.07
CA HIS A 464 11.55 -21.08 8.37
C HIS A 464 10.22 -20.32 8.26
N PRO A 465 9.15 -20.96 7.72
CA PRO A 465 7.96 -20.27 7.22
C PRO A 465 7.19 -19.51 8.30
N THR A 466 7.34 -19.86 9.58
CA THR A 466 6.68 -19.15 10.69
C THR A 466 7.05 -17.67 10.74
N ILE A 467 8.34 -17.33 10.64
CA ILE A 467 8.77 -15.93 10.64
C ILE A 467 8.55 -15.30 9.26
N GLY A 468 8.85 -16.03 8.18
CA GLY A 468 8.73 -15.52 6.82
C GLY A 468 7.28 -15.13 6.48
N VAL A 469 6.30 -16.00 6.73
CA VAL A 469 4.88 -15.71 6.49
C VAL A 469 4.42 -14.50 7.32
N LYS A 470 4.89 -14.37 8.57
CA LYS A 470 4.58 -13.21 9.41
C LYS A 470 5.07 -11.91 8.76
N VAL A 471 6.31 -11.89 8.26
CA VAL A 471 6.87 -10.71 7.57
C VAL A 471 6.09 -10.38 6.30
N LEU A 472 5.68 -11.38 5.52
CA LEU A 472 4.86 -11.15 4.31
C LEU A 472 3.49 -10.54 4.64
N ILE A 473 2.86 -10.98 5.72
CA ILE A 473 1.61 -10.38 6.22
C ILE A 473 1.86 -8.95 6.69
N GLU A 474 2.88 -8.72 7.52
CA GLU A 474 3.22 -7.37 8.02
C GLU A 474 3.51 -6.39 6.88
N LYS A 475 4.08 -6.86 5.76
CA LYS A 475 4.31 -6.06 4.55
C LYS A 475 3.11 -5.92 3.61
N ALA A 476 1.94 -6.41 4.03
CA ALA A 476 0.68 -6.42 3.28
C ALA A 476 0.79 -7.12 1.90
N LEU A 477 1.71 -8.06 1.72
CA LEU A 477 1.88 -8.81 0.47
C LEU A 477 0.92 -10.00 0.39
N ILE A 478 0.61 -10.61 1.53
CA ILE A 478 -0.35 -11.72 1.65
C ILE A 478 -1.25 -11.51 2.86
N THR A 479 -2.38 -12.22 2.87
CA THR A 479 -3.26 -12.34 4.03
C THR A 479 -3.61 -13.81 4.27
N VAL A 480 -4.23 -14.10 5.41
CA VAL A 480 -4.78 -15.43 5.71
C VAL A 480 -6.27 -15.28 5.96
N SER A 481 -7.08 -16.00 5.18
CA SER A 481 -8.54 -15.97 5.29
C SER A 481 -9.02 -16.55 6.63
N LYS A 482 -10.30 -16.38 6.93
CA LYS A 482 -10.92 -16.97 8.13
C LYS A 482 -10.88 -18.51 8.12
N GLU A 483 -10.89 -19.09 6.93
CA GLU A 483 -10.76 -20.53 6.67
C GLU A 483 -9.31 -21.01 6.77
N GLY A 484 -8.37 -20.11 7.07
CA GLY A 484 -6.95 -20.41 7.21
C GLY A 484 -6.23 -20.59 5.87
N LYS A 485 -6.74 -20.00 4.79
CA LYS A 485 -6.14 -20.08 3.46
C LYS A 485 -5.25 -18.89 3.15
N PHE A 486 -4.19 -19.07 2.37
CA PHE A 486 -3.39 -17.94 1.88
C PHE A 486 -4.17 -17.16 0.82
N GLU A 487 -4.22 -15.85 0.96
CA GLU A 487 -4.86 -14.97 0.00
C GLU A 487 -3.89 -13.85 -0.39
N MET A 488 -3.96 -13.42 -1.65
CA MET A 488 -3.22 -12.27 -2.16
C MET A 488 -4.05 -11.53 -3.18
N HIS A 489 -3.71 -10.26 -3.37
CA HIS A 489 -4.33 -9.45 -4.40
C HIS A 489 -3.88 -9.93 -5.79
N ASP A 490 -4.78 -9.95 -6.77
CA ASP A 490 -4.48 -10.44 -8.14
C ASP A 490 -3.25 -9.77 -8.73
N LEU A 491 -3.17 -8.43 -8.69
CA LEU A 491 -1.98 -7.70 -9.17
C LEU A 491 -0.67 -8.01 -8.40
N ILE A 492 -0.74 -8.51 -7.17
CA ILE A 492 0.45 -8.96 -6.42
C ILE A 492 0.91 -10.34 -6.90
N GLU A 493 -0.03 -11.22 -7.22
CA GLU A 493 0.25 -12.49 -7.88
C GLU A 493 0.82 -12.26 -9.30
N GLU A 494 0.19 -11.39 -10.10
CA GLU A 494 0.69 -11.02 -11.43
C GLU A 494 2.12 -10.44 -11.36
N MET A 495 2.41 -9.61 -10.35
CA MET A 495 3.76 -9.11 -10.10
C MET A 495 4.74 -10.24 -9.78
N ALA A 496 4.34 -11.23 -8.97
CA ALA A 496 5.18 -12.38 -8.66
C ALA A 496 5.47 -13.22 -9.91
N HIS A 497 4.46 -13.49 -10.73
CA HIS A 497 4.62 -14.19 -12.00
C HIS A 497 5.55 -13.42 -12.95
N TYR A 498 5.38 -12.11 -13.05
CA TYR A 498 6.28 -11.26 -13.83
C TYR A 498 7.74 -11.34 -13.34
N ILE A 499 7.96 -11.39 -12.02
CA ILE A 499 9.31 -11.56 -11.45
C ILE A 499 9.92 -12.92 -11.81
N VAL A 500 9.13 -14.00 -11.74
CA VAL A 500 9.60 -15.36 -12.08
C VAL A 500 9.90 -15.49 -13.57
N GLN A 501 9.05 -14.92 -14.41
CA GLN A 501 9.17 -14.97 -15.86
C GLN A 501 10.34 -14.13 -16.38
N GLY A 502 10.64 -13.01 -15.72
CA GLY A 502 11.72 -12.09 -16.09
C GLY A 502 11.64 -11.66 -17.55
N GLU A 503 12.78 -11.72 -18.27
CA GLU A 503 12.86 -11.37 -19.69
C GLU A 503 12.29 -12.46 -20.63
N ASN A 504 11.82 -13.59 -20.09
CA ASN A 504 11.50 -14.79 -20.86
C ASN A 504 10.07 -15.30 -20.63
N PRO A 505 9.01 -14.48 -20.77
CA PRO A 505 7.64 -14.88 -20.43
C PRO A 505 7.11 -16.07 -21.23
N ARG A 506 7.66 -16.34 -22.42
CA ARG A 506 7.25 -17.46 -23.30
C ARG A 506 8.21 -18.66 -23.27
N ASN A 507 9.17 -18.69 -22.36
CA ASN A 507 10.14 -19.77 -22.26
C ASN A 507 10.23 -20.27 -20.81
N PRO A 508 9.36 -21.21 -20.42
CA PRO A 508 9.26 -21.59 -19.02
C PRO A 508 10.43 -22.43 -18.50
N GLU A 509 11.30 -22.96 -19.39
CA GLU A 509 12.58 -23.57 -18.98
C GLU A 509 13.53 -22.57 -18.31
N LYS A 510 13.30 -21.26 -18.51
CA LYS A 510 14.09 -20.20 -17.89
C LYS A 510 13.43 -19.62 -16.64
N HIS A 511 12.34 -20.21 -16.17
CA HIS A 511 11.62 -19.77 -14.97
C HIS A 511 12.10 -20.57 -13.76
N SER A 512 12.21 -19.93 -12.60
CA SER A 512 12.57 -20.64 -11.36
C SER A 512 11.43 -21.50 -10.80
N ARG A 513 10.19 -21.14 -11.13
CA ARG A 513 8.95 -21.82 -10.71
C ARG A 513 8.10 -22.09 -11.93
N ILE A 514 7.53 -23.28 -12.00
CA ILE A 514 6.66 -23.70 -13.11
C ILE A 514 5.36 -24.25 -12.53
N TRP A 515 4.23 -23.72 -12.99
CA TRP A 515 2.87 -24.13 -12.61
C TRP A 515 1.98 -24.36 -13.85
N ASP A 516 1.06 -25.33 -13.72
CA ASP A 516 -0.05 -25.65 -14.65
C ASP A 516 0.17 -25.32 -16.15
N ASP A 517 -0.29 -24.17 -16.64
CA ASP A 517 -0.29 -23.79 -18.07
C ASP A 517 1.14 -23.70 -18.67
N ASP A 518 2.15 -23.36 -17.86
CA ASP A 518 3.55 -23.30 -18.28
C ASP A 518 4.19 -24.70 -18.34
N ALA A 519 3.74 -25.63 -17.48
CA ALA A 519 4.29 -26.97 -17.40
C ALA A 519 4.03 -27.78 -18.68
N LEU A 520 2.84 -27.66 -19.27
CA LEU A 520 2.46 -28.38 -20.49
C LEU A 520 3.29 -27.94 -21.72
N ASN A 521 3.69 -26.67 -21.77
CA ASN A 521 4.51 -26.12 -22.86
C ASN A 521 5.98 -26.55 -22.80
N ILE A 522 6.56 -26.71 -21.60
CA ILE A 522 7.93 -27.22 -21.43
C ILE A 522 8.03 -28.67 -21.92
N ILE A 523 7.03 -29.48 -21.61
CA ILE A 523 7.10 -30.92 -21.85
C ILE A 523 7.04 -31.26 -23.35
N ALA A 524 6.58 -30.34 -24.21
CA ALA A 524 6.58 -30.52 -25.66
C ALA A 524 7.96 -30.33 -26.32
N VAL A 525 8.89 -29.65 -25.64
CA VAL A 525 10.24 -29.42 -26.14
C VAL A 525 11.15 -30.51 -25.59
N ASP A 526 11.69 -31.38 -26.45
CA ASP A 526 12.59 -32.48 -26.08
C ASP A 526 13.96 -31.92 -25.63
N SER A 527 14.00 -31.22 -24.49
CA SER A 527 15.20 -30.59 -23.96
C SER A 527 16.10 -31.64 -23.30
N MET A 528 16.96 -32.22 -24.13
CA MET A 528 18.10 -33.04 -23.70
C MET A 528 19.21 -32.24 -22.97
N LYS A 529 18.95 -30.98 -22.56
CA LYS A 529 19.93 -30.11 -21.92
C LYS A 529 19.67 -30.04 -20.41
N GLU A 530 20.74 -30.02 -19.64
CA GLU A 530 20.67 -29.78 -18.19
C GLU A 530 20.05 -28.41 -17.91
N ASN A 531 19.17 -28.35 -16.91
CA ASN A 531 18.48 -27.15 -16.48
C ASN A 531 18.80 -26.87 -15.01
N ASP A 532 19.53 -25.78 -14.79
CA ASP A 532 19.97 -25.34 -13.47
C ASP A 532 19.18 -24.12 -12.96
N ILE A 533 18.03 -23.83 -13.57
CA ILE A 533 17.20 -22.66 -13.25
C ILE A 533 15.94 -23.09 -12.47
N VAL A 534 15.32 -24.20 -12.87
CA VAL A 534 14.05 -24.65 -12.27
C VAL A 534 14.28 -25.19 -10.86
N GLU A 535 13.68 -24.53 -9.89
CA GLU A 535 13.76 -24.88 -8.47
C GLU A 535 12.49 -25.56 -7.95
N ALA A 536 11.32 -25.20 -8.47
CA ALA A 536 10.05 -25.72 -7.97
C ALA A 536 9.05 -25.99 -9.08
N LEU A 537 8.36 -27.13 -8.96
CA LEU A 537 7.45 -27.64 -9.97
C LEU A 537 6.11 -28.04 -9.34
N TYR A 538 5.03 -27.48 -9.87
CA TYR A 538 3.65 -27.86 -9.55
C TYR A 538 2.91 -28.26 -10.83
N ILE A 539 2.35 -29.47 -10.87
CA ILE A 539 1.58 -29.94 -12.04
C ILE A 539 0.34 -30.71 -11.58
N SER A 540 -0.81 -30.29 -12.13
CA SER A 540 -2.09 -30.99 -12.02
C SER A 540 -2.42 -31.79 -13.29
N PHE A 541 -2.61 -33.10 -13.16
CA PHE A 541 -2.99 -34.01 -14.26
C PHE A 541 -4.50 -34.30 -14.31
N TYR A 542 -5.34 -33.58 -13.55
CA TYR A 542 -6.78 -33.84 -13.51
C TYR A 542 -7.50 -33.60 -14.85
N TYR A 543 -6.89 -32.86 -15.78
CA TYR A 543 -7.49 -32.49 -17.05
C TYR A 543 -6.68 -32.93 -18.29
N GLY A 544 -5.63 -33.75 -18.12
CA GLY A 544 -4.79 -34.19 -19.25
C GLY A 544 -3.85 -35.34 -18.89
N GLU A 545 -3.42 -36.10 -19.90
CA GLU A 545 -2.47 -37.20 -19.72
C GLU A 545 -1.08 -36.66 -19.36
N CYS A 546 -0.38 -37.38 -18.47
CA CYS A 546 1.03 -37.11 -18.17
C CYS A 546 1.84 -37.25 -19.47
N PRO A 547 2.47 -36.18 -19.98
CA PRO A 547 3.12 -36.32 -21.27
C PRO A 547 4.39 -37.19 -21.15
N PRO A 548 4.73 -38.00 -22.17
CA PRO A 548 5.78 -39.01 -22.07
C PRO A 548 7.19 -38.47 -21.76
N SER A 549 7.46 -37.20 -22.10
CA SER A 549 8.74 -36.51 -21.92
C SER A 549 8.92 -35.90 -20.52
N LEU A 550 7.85 -35.67 -19.75
CA LEU A 550 7.92 -35.04 -18.43
C LEU A 550 8.91 -35.72 -17.48
N PRO A 551 8.90 -37.07 -17.34
CA PRO A 551 9.83 -37.74 -16.44
C PRO A 551 11.28 -37.37 -16.75
N LYS A 552 11.65 -37.36 -18.04
CA LYS A 552 13.01 -37.10 -18.53
C LYS A 552 13.39 -35.62 -18.36
N ALA A 553 12.45 -34.69 -18.61
CA ALA A 553 12.66 -33.27 -18.37
C ALA A 553 12.96 -33.00 -16.88
N VAL A 554 12.19 -33.62 -15.97
CA VAL A 554 12.38 -33.52 -14.52
C VAL A 554 13.73 -34.10 -14.06
N ALA A 555 14.25 -35.13 -14.75
CA ALA A 555 15.60 -35.68 -14.49
C ALA A 555 16.75 -34.74 -14.87
N ASN A 556 16.50 -33.80 -15.77
CA ASN A 556 17.48 -32.81 -16.19
C ASN A 556 17.50 -31.55 -15.32
N MET A 557 16.51 -31.37 -14.42
CA MET A 557 16.43 -30.22 -13.50
C MET A 557 17.29 -30.47 -12.25
N LYS A 558 18.47 -29.84 -12.16
CA LYS A 558 19.45 -30.13 -11.08
C LYS A 558 19.18 -29.36 -9.79
N GLU A 559 18.63 -28.16 -9.90
CA GLU A 559 18.33 -27.27 -8.77
C GLU A 559 16.94 -27.48 -8.14
N LEU A 560 16.22 -28.52 -8.60
CA LEU A 560 14.86 -28.80 -8.16
C LEU A 560 14.80 -29.15 -6.66
N ARG A 561 14.19 -28.27 -5.87
CA ARG A 561 13.97 -28.40 -4.42
C ARG A 561 12.56 -28.85 -4.04
N LEU A 562 11.57 -28.62 -4.90
CA LEU A 562 10.15 -28.92 -4.63
C LEU A 562 9.47 -29.53 -5.86
N ILE A 563 8.77 -30.66 -5.67
CA ILE A 563 7.84 -31.22 -6.65
C ILE A 563 6.48 -31.46 -6.00
N LEU A 564 5.44 -30.99 -6.66
CA LEU A 564 4.04 -31.24 -6.30
C LEU A 564 3.29 -31.75 -7.52
N PHE A 565 2.90 -33.03 -7.48
CA PHE A 565 2.10 -33.64 -8.54
C PHE A 565 0.75 -34.08 -8.01
N TYR A 566 -0.28 -33.80 -8.81
CA TYR A 566 -1.66 -34.22 -8.57
C TYR A 566 -2.14 -35.11 -9.71
N GLY A 567 -2.48 -36.37 -9.43
CA GLY A 567 -2.98 -37.31 -10.45
C GLY A 567 -1.91 -37.91 -11.35
N TYR A 568 -0.63 -37.95 -10.93
CA TYR A 568 0.46 -38.47 -11.76
C TYR A 568 0.34 -39.99 -11.96
N GLU A 569 0.10 -40.43 -13.19
CA GLU A 569 -0.23 -41.82 -13.51
C GLU A 569 0.98 -42.76 -13.66
N ALA A 570 2.19 -42.23 -13.84
CA ALA A 570 3.35 -43.09 -14.04
C ALA A 570 3.70 -43.87 -12.75
N THR A 571 4.12 -45.12 -12.92
CA THR A 571 4.42 -46.01 -11.79
C THR A 571 5.82 -45.79 -11.20
N SER A 572 6.71 -45.08 -11.91
CA SER A 572 8.06 -44.75 -11.42
C SER A 572 8.68 -43.55 -12.12
N PHE A 573 9.57 -42.83 -11.44
CA PHE A 573 10.44 -41.84 -12.08
C PHE A 573 11.52 -42.51 -12.95
N PRO A 574 12.17 -41.77 -13.87
CA PRO A 574 13.24 -42.29 -14.70
C PRO A 574 14.44 -42.77 -13.88
N ARG A 575 15.21 -43.72 -14.45
CA ARG A 575 16.36 -44.31 -13.77
C ARG A 575 17.49 -43.30 -13.52
N ASP A 576 17.60 -42.31 -14.39
CA ASP A 576 18.53 -41.19 -14.36
C ASP A 576 18.05 -40.01 -13.51
N PHE A 577 16.84 -40.07 -12.93
CA PHE A 577 16.36 -39.07 -11.97
C PHE A 577 17.23 -39.09 -10.71
N GLN A 578 18.09 -38.07 -10.57
CA GLN A 578 19.00 -37.88 -9.44
C GLN A 578 18.83 -36.48 -8.86
N PRO A 579 17.74 -36.25 -8.10
CA PRO A 579 17.54 -34.96 -7.48
C PRO A 579 18.58 -34.75 -6.36
N MET A 580 19.48 -33.78 -6.55
CA MET A 580 20.49 -33.44 -5.55
C MET A 580 19.93 -32.50 -4.47
N ASN A 581 19.07 -31.56 -4.88
CA ASN A 581 18.58 -30.48 -4.01
C ASN A 581 17.12 -30.67 -3.58
N LEU A 582 16.46 -31.79 -3.95
CA LEU A 582 15.04 -32.03 -3.65
C LEU A 582 14.81 -32.21 -2.15
N CYS A 583 14.09 -31.25 -1.57
CA CYS A 583 13.71 -31.21 -0.17
C CYS A 583 12.32 -31.80 0.06
N TYR A 584 11.39 -31.58 -0.87
CA TYR A 584 10.00 -32.03 -0.72
C TYR A 584 9.43 -32.63 -2.01
N LEU A 585 8.75 -33.77 -1.86
CA LEU A 585 8.01 -34.45 -2.91
C LEU A 585 6.58 -34.74 -2.45
N GLY A 586 5.62 -33.99 -2.98
CA GLY A 586 4.19 -34.18 -2.76
C GLY A 586 3.57 -34.95 -3.92
N LEU A 587 2.99 -36.11 -3.61
CA LEU A 587 2.31 -36.97 -4.59
C LEU A 587 0.87 -37.18 -4.15
N VAL A 588 -0.05 -36.42 -4.73
CA VAL A 588 -1.47 -36.48 -4.40
C VAL A 588 -2.20 -37.25 -5.49
N GLU A 589 -2.90 -38.32 -5.10
CA GLU A 589 -3.67 -39.17 -6.04
C GLU A 589 -2.84 -39.74 -7.20
N CYS A 590 -1.53 -39.93 -6.98
CA CYS A 590 -0.60 -40.47 -7.99
C CYS A 590 -0.56 -42.01 -7.98
N SER A 591 -0.24 -42.64 -9.11
CA SER A 591 -0.09 -44.10 -9.27
C SER A 591 1.35 -44.61 -9.06
N LEU A 592 2.22 -43.76 -8.52
CA LEU A 592 3.64 -44.06 -8.35
C LEU A 592 3.86 -45.23 -7.37
N LYS A 593 4.48 -46.31 -7.84
CA LYS A 593 4.80 -47.51 -7.04
C LYS A 593 6.26 -47.52 -6.58
N GLN A 594 7.14 -46.85 -7.30
CA GLN A 594 8.57 -46.83 -7.03
C GLN A 594 9.19 -45.47 -7.35
N LEU A 595 9.99 -44.91 -6.43
CA LEU A 595 10.66 -43.63 -6.64
C LEU A 595 11.93 -43.77 -7.50
N TRP A 596 12.85 -44.69 -7.16
CA TRP A 596 14.05 -45.00 -7.96
C TRP A 596 14.54 -46.42 -7.66
N ASN A 597 15.49 -46.91 -8.46
CA ASN A 597 16.19 -48.16 -8.21
C ASN A 597 17.39 -47.93 -7.26
N GLY A 598 17.55 -48.78 -6.24
CA GLY A 598 18.67 -48.75 -5.29
C GLY A 598 18.46 -47.86 -4.06
N TYR A 599 19.50 -47.76 -3.21
CA TYR A 599 19.50 -46.94 -1.99
C TYR A 599 20.11 -45.57 -2.27
N LYS A 600 19.41 -44.50 -1.85
CA LYS A 600 19.92 -43.12 -1.89
C LYS A 600 19.78 -42.49 -0.51
N LYS A 601 20.82 -41.79 -0.05
CA LYS A 601 20.79 -41.01 1.19
C LYS A 601 20.41 -39.58 0.86
N THR A 602 19.18 -39.19 1.20
CA THR A 602 18.64 -37.85 0.93
C THR A 602 17.99 -37.27 2.18
N ARG A 603 17.87 -35.93 2.26
CA ARG A 603 17.04 -35.23 3.26
C ARG A 603 15.66 -34.92 2.67
N LEU A 604 15.06 -35.90 2.00
CA LEU A 604 13.81 -35.75 1.28
C LEU A 604 12.62 -36.03 2.21
N VAL A 605 11.67 -35.08 2.29
CA VAL A 605 10.34 -35.32 2.83
C VAL A 605 9.43 -35.77 1.69
N VAL A 606 8.81 -36.95 1.84
CA VAL A 606 7.84 -37.47 0.86
C VAL A 606 6.46 -37.51 1.51
N HIS A 607 5.49 -36.84 0.90
CA HIS A 607 4.11 -36.81 1.37
C HIS A 607 3.20 -37.62 0.46
N PHE A 608 2.51 -38.60 1.05
CA PHE A 608 1.43 -39.36 0.42
C PHE A 608 0.14 -39.14 1.22
N PRO A 609 -0.91 -38.53 0.64
CA PRO A 609 -2.19 -38.45 1.32
C PRO A 609 -2.79 -39.84 1.53
N SER A 610 -3.47 -39.98 2.66
CA SER A 610 -3.85 -41.19 3.41
C SER A 610 -4.36 -42.47 2.70
N LEU A 611 -4.66 -42.49 1.40
CA LEU A 611 -5.05 -43.73 0.70
C LEU A 611 -3.86 -44.64 0.34
N PHE A 612 -2.64 -44.11 0.24
CA PHE A 612 -1.46 -44.89 -0.17
C PHE A 612 -0.81 -45.73 0.94
N ILE A 613 -0.98 -45.31 2.20
CA ILE A 613 -0.34 -45.94 3.37
C ILE A 613 -0.74 -47.43 3.46
N PHE A 614 -1.98 -47.78 3.08
CA PHE A 614 -2.45 -49.16 3.14
C PHE A 614 -1.77 -50.11 2.13
N HIS A 615 -1.40 -49.64 0.94
CA HIS A 615 -0.75 -50.47 -0.07
C HIS A 615 0.76 -50.57 0.13
N PHE A 616 1.41 -49.46 0.51
CA PHE A 616 2.86 -49.43 0.75
C PHE A 616 3.25 -50.27 1.97
N PHE A 617 2.49 -50.18 3.08
CA PHE A 617 2.73 -51.05 4.25
C PHE A 617 2.49 -52.52 3.92
N LYS A 618 1.51 -52.85 3.08
CA LYS A 618 1.30 -54.23 2.62
C LYS A 618 2.53 -54.75 1.88
N TYR A 619 3.10 -53.95 0.98
CA TYR A 619 4.24 -54.34 0.16
C TYR A 619 5.53 -54.50 0.98
N VAL A 620 5.80 -53.56 1.91
CA VAL A 620 6.96 -53.62 2.82
C VAL A 620 6.87 -54.81 3.77
N VAL A 621 5.69 -55.09 4.33
CA VAL A 621 5.48 -56.28 5.18
C VAL A 621 5.68 -57.57 4.38
N THR A 622 5.18 -57.63 3.14
CA THR A 622 5.31 -58.83 2.30
C THR A 622 6.77 -59.09 1.90
N THR A 623 7.54 -58.03 1.60
CA THR A 623 8.98 -58.13 1.28
C THR A 623 9.84 -58.46 2.51
N ALA A 624 9.54 -57.87 3.67
CA ALA A 624 10.22 -58.23 4.92
C ALA A 624 9.99 -59.71 5.30
N VAL A 625 8.77 -60.21 5.12
CA VAL A 625 8.43 -61.63 5.37
C VAL A 625 9.12 -62.57 4.38
N THR A 626 9.23 -62.19 3.10
CA THR A 626 9.96 -63.01 2.10
C THR A 626 11.47 -62.99 2.32
N VAL A 627 12.06 -61.86 2.70
CA VAL A 627 13.49 -61.78 3.05
C VAL A 627 13.79 -62.60 4.31
N ALA A 628 12.92 -62.54 5.33
CA ALA A 628 13.05 -63.39 6.52
C ALA A 628 12.92 -64.88 6.20
N PHE A 629 12.02 -65.27 5.29
CA PHE A 629 11.85 -66.65 4.84
C PHE A 629 13.07 -67.15 4.05
N VAL A 630 13.61 -66.35 3.13
CA VAL A 630 14.82 -66.69 2.38
C VAL A 630 16.03 -66.80 3.31
N ALA A 631 16.18 -65.88 4.26
CA ALA A 631 17.24 -65.95 5.27
C ALA A 631 17.12 -67.23 6.12
N ALA A 632 15.91 -67.61 6.55
CA ALA A 632 15.67 -68.85 7.28
C ALA A 632 15.99 -70.10 6.46
N VAL A 633 15.67 -70.12 5.16
CA VAL A 633 16.01 -71.23 4.26
C VAL A 633 17.52 -71.33 4.02
N VAL A 634 18.23 -70.20 3.90
CA VAL A 634 19.70 -70.17 3.78
C VAL A 634 20.36 -70.68 5.06
N VAL A 635 19.88 -70.26 6.23
CA VAL A 635 20.37 -70.74 7.53
C VAL A 635 20.09 -72.23 7.72
N ALA A 636 18.90 -72.71 7.34
CA ALA A 636 18.56 -74.13 7.38
C ALA A 636 19.46 -74.95 6.43
N SER A 637 19.73 -74.43 5.23
CA SER A 637 20.62 -75.08 4.26
C SER A 637 22.07 -75.12 4.75
N ALA A 638 22.55 -74.06 5.42
CA ALA A 638 23.86 -74.02 6.05
C ALA A 638 23.96 -75.00 7.23
N LEU A 639 22.91 -75.12 8.05
CA LEU A 639 22.83 -76.10 9.15
C LEU A 639 22.82 -77.54 8.65
N ILE A 640 22.13 -77.83 7.54
CA ILE A 640 22.14 -79.14 6.89
C ILE A 640 23.53 -79.45 6.32
N ALA A 641 24.21 -78.47 5.73
CA ALA A 641 25.60 -78.62 5.25
C ALA A 641 26.60 -78.86 6.39
N VAL A 642 26.42 -78.19 7.54
CA VAL A 642 27.22 -78.40 8.75
C VAL A 642 26.95 -79.77 9.37
N ALA A 643 25.69 -80.23 9.39
CA ALA A 643 25.33 -81.57 9.82
C ALA A 643 25.89 -82.67 8.89
N ALA A 644 25.88 -82.43 7.57
CA ALA A 644 26.47 -83.33 6.58
C ALA A 644 28.01 -83.39 6.70
N ALA A 645 28.66 -82.25 6.98
CA ALA A 645 30.09 -82.19 7.27
C ALA A 645 30.44 -82.88 8.60
N ALA A 646 29.57 -82.82 9.61
CA ALA A 646 29.73 -83.54 10.88
C ALA A 646 29.61 -85.07 10.71
N THR A 647 28.83 -85.56 9.75
CA THR A 647 28.79 -86.99 9.40
C THR A 647 30.00 -87.47 8.59
N ALA A 648 30.77 -86.56 7.95
CA ALA A 648 31.95 -86.92 7.17
C ALA A 648 33.26 -86.99 8.00
N VAL A 649 33.23 -86.62 9.30
CA VAL A 649 34.41 -86.67 10.20
C VAL A 649 34.30 -87.80 11.24
N ALA A 650 33.23 -88.58 11.24
CA ALA A 650 33.03 -89.69 12.18
C ALA A 650 33.44 -91.06 11.60
N VAL A 651 34.69 -91.20 11.15
CA VAL A 651 35.36 -92.51 10.99
C VAL A 651 36.81 -92.40 11.49
N ALA A 652 36.98 -92.34 12.81
CA ALA A 652 38.17 -92.80 13.52
C ALA A 652 37.84 -92.96 15.01
N SER A 653 38.39 -94.02 15.58
CA SER A 653 38.06 -94.71 16.83
C SER A 653 38.09 -93.90 18.14
N ALA A 654 37.05 -94.15 18.95
CA ALA A 654 37.05 -94.49 20.38
C ALA A 654 37.92 -93.68 21.37
N ALA A 655 37.27 -92.86 22.22
CA ALA A 655 37.01 -93.17 23.64
C ALA A 655 36.59 -91.91 24.44
N MET A 656 35.58 -92.09 25.29
CA MET A 656 35.21 -91.27 26.46
C MET A 656 34.62 -89.85 26.29
N ALA A 657 33.30 -89.79 26.48
CA ALA A 657 32.58 -88.90 27.42
C ALA A 657 32.79 -87.38 27.34
N LEU A 658 31.94 -86.69 26.55
CA LEU A 658 31.13 -85.51 26.97
C LEU A 658 30.22 -85.04 25.81
N ALA A 659 29.09 -85.71 25.53
CA ALA A 659 28.28 -85.36 24.35
C ALA A 659 26.76 -85.54 24.54
N LEU A 660 26.23 -85.23 25.74
CA LEU A 660 24.78 -85.25 25.98
C LEU A 660 24.19 -83.99 26.62
N THR A 661 25.00 -82.93 26.82
CA THR A 661 24.53 -81.65 27.39
C THR A 661 24.47 -80.49 26.39
N VAL A 662 25.09 -80.60 25.21
CA VAL A 662 25.11 -79.49 24.22
C VAL A 662 23.93 -79.56 23.23
N ALA A 663 23.46 -80.76 22.87
CA ALA A 663 22.34 -80.91 21.93
C ALA A 663 20.98 -80.44 22.51
N ALA A 664 20.75 -80.63 23.81
CA ALA A 664 19.53 -80.17 24.47
C ALA A 664 19.50 -78.64 24.67
N ALA A 665 20.67 -78.01 24.88
CA ALA A 665 20.78 -76.56 25.06
C ALA A 665 20.52 -75.80 23.75
N VAL A 666 20.96 -76.32 22.61
CA VAL A 666 20.76 -75.67 21.30
C VAL A 666 19.29 -75.74 20.84
N VAL A 667 18.59 -76.85 21.14
CA VAL A 667 17.14 -76.97 20.84
C VAL A 667 16.30 -76.10 21.76
N ALA A 668 16.69 -75.93 23.03
CA ALA A 668 16.00 -75.04 23.97
C ALA A 668 16.15 -73.55 23.61
N VAL A 669 17.33 -73.14 23.10
CA VAL A 669 17.56 -71.75 22.63
C VAL A 669 16.77 -71.46 21.35
N ALA A 670 16.69 -72.41 20.41
CA ALA A 670 15.90 -72.25 19.19
C ALA A 670 14.38 -72.15 19.45
N LEU A 671 13.86 -72.90 20.44
CA LEU A 671 12.45 -72.80 20.86
C LEU A 671 12.15 -71.50 21.61
N ALA A 672 13.10 -70.96 22.39
CA ALA A 672 12.95 -69.68 23.07
C ALA A 672 12.87 -68.49 22.10
N GLU A 673 13.68 -68.49 21.03
CA GLU A 673 13.63 -67.41 20.02
C GLU A 673 12.35 -67.44 19.17
N MET A 674 11.78 -68.61 18.89
CA MET A 674 10.48 -68.72 18.21
C MET A 674 9.31 -68.18 19.04
N VAL A 675 9.35 -68.33 20.37
CA VAL A 675 8.35 -67.78 21.28
C VAL A 675 8.47 -66.25 21.39
N VAL A 676 9.69 -65.71 21.36
CA VAL A 676 9.94 -64.25 21.35
C VAL A 676 9.47 -63.59 20.04
N ALA A 677 9.63 -64.27 18.90
CA ALA A 677 9.12 -63.78 17.61
C ALA A 677 7.57 -63.74 17.54
N SER A 678 6.89 -64.71 18.16
CA SER A 678 5.42 -64.74 18.26
C SER A 678 4.86 -63.64 19.19
N ALA A 679 5.57 -63.34 20.28
CA ALA A 679 5.21 -62.25 21.20
C ALA A 679 5.35 -60.86 20.54
N ALA A 680 6.38 -60.65 19.70
CA ALA A 680 6.59 -59.38 19.01
C ALA A 680 5.48 -59.04 17.99
N VAL A 681 4.96 -60.05 17.28
CA VAL A 681 3.83 -59.88 16.33
C VAL A 681 2.54 -59.50 17.06
N THR A 682 2.34 -60.04 18.27
CA THR A 682 1.15 -59.76 19.09
C THR A 682 1.19 -58.34 19.71
N VAL A 683 2.38 -57.84 20.06
CA VAL A 683 2.57 -56.47 20.58
C VAL A 683 2.38 -55.42 19.48
N VAL A 684 2.82 -55.67 18.24
CA VAL A 684 2.62 -54.76 17.10
C VAL A 684 1.13 -54.68 16.70
N ALA A 685 0.40 -55.78 16.75
CA ALA A 685 -1.05 -55.80 16.53
C ALA A 685 -1.83 -55.04 17.63
N ALA A 686 -1.38 -55.13 18.89
CA ALA A 686 -2.01 -54.43 20.01
C ALA A 686 -1.75 -52.90 20.01
N VAL A 687 -0.58 -52.45 19.52
CA VAL A 687 -0.26 -51.03 19.36
C VAL A 687 -1.04 -50.40 18.20
N GLY A 688 -1.23 -51.12 17.09
CA GLY A 688 -2.06 -50.68 15.96
C GLY A 688 -3.55 -50.47 16.32
N LEU A 689 -4.11 -51.38 17.13
CA LEU A 689 -5.51 -51.27 17.60
C LEU A 689 -5.71 -50.17 18.67
N ARG A 690 -4.67 -49.82 19.44
CA ARG A 690 -4.73 -48.73 20.43
C ARG A 690 -4.63 -47.34 19.79
N TRP A 691 -3.91 -47.20 18.67
CA TRP A 691 -3.83 -45.95 17.89
C TRP A 691 -5.12 -45.62 17.14
N GLN A 692 -5.81 -46.63 16.57
CA GLN A 692 -7.14 -46.42 15.96
C GLN A 692 -8.21 -45.92 16.95
N ARG A 693 -8.09 -46.27 18.24
CA ARG A 693 -9.02 -45.77 19.28
C ARG A 693 -8.71 -44.35 19.78
N TRP A 694 -7.48 -43.87 19.64
CA TRP A 694 -7.10 -42.50 20.02
C TRP A 694 -7.43 -41.48 18.91
N GLY A 695 -7.30 -41.87 17.64
CA GLY A 695 -7.67 -41.02 16.49
C GLY A 695 -9.16 -40.66 16.43
N TRP A 696 -10.05 -41.47 16.99
CA TRP A 696 -11.50 -41.19 17.01
C TRP A 696 -11.96 -40.28 18.17
N ARG A 697 -11.11 -39.95 19.15
CA ARG A 697 -11.50 -39.09 20.30
C ARG A 697 -11.04 -37.63 20.20
N TRP A 698 -10.18 -37.26 19.24
CA TRP A 698 -9.72 -35.87 19.05
C TRP A 698 -10.42 -35.13 17.88
N GLY A 699 -11.38 -35.77 17.20
CA GLY A 699 -12.19 -35.16 16.14
C GLY A 699 -13.45 -34.40 16.60
N ARG A 700 -13.59 -34.10 17.91
CA ARG A 700 -14.69 -33.26 18.45
C ARG A 700 -14.18 -32.33 19.54
N ARG A 701 -13.38 -31.35 19.13
CA ARG A 701 -13.12 -30.03 19.74
C ARG A 701 -11.75 -29.62 19.23
N TRP A 702 -11.73 -28.85 18.15
CA TRP A 702 -10.96 -27.62 17.91
C TRP A 702 -11.38 -27.12 16.53
#